data_AF-A0A8J2TZ19-F1
#
_entry.id   AF-A0A8J2TZ19-F1
#
_cell.length_a   1.000
_cell.length_b   1.000
_cell.length_c   1.000
_cell.angle_alpha   90.00
_cell.angle_beta   90.00
_cell.angle_gamma   90.00
#
_symmetry.space_group_name_H-M   'P 1'
#
loop_
_entity.id
_entity.type
_entity.pdbx_description
1 polymer ?
#
loop_
_entity_poly.entity_id
_entity_poly.type
_entity_poly.pdbx_seq_one_letter_code
_entity_poly.pdbx_strand_id
1 'polypeptide(L)'
;MISREVIAAWPQQAGKAVAAAARWVIRLFGRSLQLRVIAATIVLTCLGLYGVGAYMAQQIARNLHDNKLGSLSGQTLSYARHLEQLSPSTQSSQSDLTEQLRRELRSMLSSSPIQLRAIVLEPTPESLGVRQVSVQAADQPEIAQDVLTEALTDTVRESGGSAQAYQAITLPGPDGRDLPGLAVGQQISIPGAGQFELYVLADLRDEARILGFVHRSMIVGAVVLVVLVGAISWTVARLVVNPVRVAAEVSQRIASGDLDQRMPVRGHDEIATLGRSFNDMAENLQNHITRMEQLSEVQRQFVSDVSHELRTPLATIKMAAEMIHQSRDEFDPAAARSAELLYSQVDRFERLLSDLLEISRFDAGAAQLETRPEDLKDLVERVVETVEMLAEQTGSRIRVHAPSGPVMTDLDPVRIQRVVRNLVVNAIEHGEGKPVDVYVAADANAAAVSVRDHGVGLSAEAVEHVFDRFWRADPARRRTLGGSGLGLAISLEDAHLHGGWLQAWGRPDEGACFRLTLPRRAGAEITSSPLPLPPADAVLRRGQAELVAGPVSSDGSVRLHTGSIPLIVEREAMDTAAIASDPAIAADSASPVPPLQTGDEDAPEDDGGSGPPAGAEDRGGAAGPGRMTDPARTTEGDR
;
A
#
# COMPACT_ATOMS: atom_id res chain seq x y z
N MET A 1 -51.79 28.72 24.70
CA MET A 1 -50.31 28.79 24.78
C MET A 1 -49.77 27.39 25.01
N ILE A 2 -49.44 26.64 23.95
CA ILE A 2 -48.67 25.39 24.10
C ILE A 2 -47.24 25.83 24.35
N SER A 3 -46.80 25.69 25.60
CA SER A 3 -45.45 26.02 26.06
C SER A 3 -44.42 25.55 25.03
N ARG A 4 -43.60 26.49 24.56
CA ARG A 4 -42.41 26.31 23.71
C ARG A 4 -41.45 25.19 24.19
N GLU A 5 -41.66 24.65 25.38
CA GLU A 5 -40.82 23.61 26.00
C GLU A 5 -41.04 22.20 25.44
N VAL A 6 -42.25 21.85 24.95
CA VAL A 6 -42.50 20.49 24.43
C VAL A 6 -41.97 20.33 23.00
N ILE A 7 -41.86 21.43 22.24
CA ILE A 7 -41.27 21.44 20.89
C ILE A 7 -39.73 21.55 20.95
N ALA A 8 -39.16 22.04 22.05
CA ALA A 8 -37.71 22.19 22.22
C ALA A 8 -36.99 20.95 22.77
N ALA A 9 -37.69 20.02 23.44
CA ALA A 9 -37.07 18.84 24.05
C ALA A 9 -36.85 17.66 23.07
N TRP A 10 -37.65 17.57 22.00
CA TRP A 10 -37.54 16.53 20.97
C TRP A 10 -36.21 16.54 20.19
N PRO A 11 -35.67 17.69 19.73
CA PRO A 11 -34.40 17.69 18.99
C PRO A 11 -33.18 17.34 19.87
N GLN A 12 -33.19 17.63 21.18
CA GLN A 12 -32.07 17.31 22.06
C GLN A 12 -32.01 15.83 22.49
N GLN A 13 -33.16 15.18 22.74
CA GLN A 13 -33.20 13.74 23.03
C GLN A 13 -32.93 12.91 21.76
N ALA A 14 -33.47 13.33 20.60
CA ALA A 14 -33.15 12.72 19.32
C ALA A 14 -31.66 12.88 18.97
N GLY A 15 -31.06 14.06 19.18
CA GLY A 15 -29.64 14.30 18.95
C GLY A 15 -28.72 13.44 19.82
N LYS A 16 -29.07 13.21 21.09
CA LYS A 16 -28.32 12.31 21.99
C LYS A 16 -28.45 10.84 21.60
N ALA A 17 -29.63 10.41 21.19
CA ALA A 17 -29.86 9.05 20.67
C ALA A 17 -29.10 8.81 19.36
N VAL A 18 -29.09 9.78 18.45
CA VAL A 18 -28.31 9.76 17.20
C VAL A 18 -26.81 9.74 17.49
N ALA A 19 -26.32 10.55 18.43
CA ALA A 19 -24.91 10.57 18.81
C ALA A 19 -24.46 9.30 19.58
N ALA A 20 -25.36 8.67 20.34
CA ALA A 20 -25.09 7.38 20.98
C ALA A 20 -25.08 6.23 19.96
N ALA A 21 -26.02 6.22 19.02
CA ALA A 21 -26.04 5.29 17.90
C ALA A 21 -24.81 5.45 17.01
N ALA A 22 -24.41 6.68 16.68
CA ALA A 22 -23.20 6.97 15.91
C ALA A 22 -21.94 6.46 16.62
N ARG A 23 -21.78 6.72 17.93
CA ARG A 23 -20.66 6.21 18.71
C ARG A 23 -20.66 4.69 18.84
N TRP A 24 -21.82 4.05 18.92
CA TRP A 24 -21.95 2.59 18.96
C TRP A 24 -21.58 1.95 17.61
N VAL A 25 -22.04 2.54 16.50
CA VAL A 25 -21.72 2.14 15.12
C VAL A 25 -20.22 2.29 14.84
N ILE A 26 -19.61 3.41 15.27
CA ILE A 26 -18.17 3.66 15.11
C ILE A 26 -17.33 2.64 15.89
N ARG A 27 -17.77 2.21 17.08
CA ARG A 27 -17.09 1.15 17.85
C ARG A 27 -17.21 -0.24 17.22
N LEU A 28 -18.36 -0.55 16.62
CA LEU A 28 -18.56 -1.81 15.88
C LEU A 28 -17.76 -1.86 14.57
N PHE A 29 -17.50 -0.70 13.98
CA PHE A 29 -16.76 -0.53 12.73
C PHE A 29 -15.33 -1.13 12.77
N GLY A 30 -14.71 -1.19 13.95
CA GLY A 30 -13.33 -1.64 14.11
C GLY A 30 -13.12 -3.15 14.20
N ARG A 31 -14.16 -3.99 14.40
CA ARG A 31 -13.97 -5.40 14.79
C ARG A 31 -14.47 -6.46 13.80
N SER A 32 -15.40 -6.15 12.90
CA SER A 32 -15.89 -7.11 11.90
C SER A 32 -16.58 -6.42 10.73
N LEU A 33 -16.21 -6.78 9.49
CA LEU A 33 -16.86 -6.30 8.27
C LEU A 33 -18.37 -6.60 8.25
N GLN A 34 -18.79 -7.72 8.83
CA GLN A 34 -20.20 -8.13 8.88
C GLN A 34 -21.03 -7.20 9.76
N LEU A 35 -20.53 -6.90 10.97
CA LEU A 35 -21.21 -5.99 11.89
C LEU A 35 -21.31 -4.59 11.31
N ARG A 36 -20.27 -4.16 10.57
CA ARG A 36 -20.27 -2.88 9.84
C ARG A 36 -21.36 -2.82 8.77
N VAL A 37 -21.48 -3.84 7.93
CA VAL A 37 -22.50 -3.86 6.86
C VAL A 37 -23.90 -3.90 7.46
N ILE A 38 -24.17 -4.79 8.42
CA ILE A 38 -25.48 -4.90 9.07
C ILE A 38 -25.85 -3.58 9.78
N ALA A 39 -24.93 -3.01 10.57
CA ALA A 39 -25.18 -1.76 11.28
C ALA A 39 -25.43 -0.59 10.31
N ALA A 40 -24.63 -0.46 9.25
CA ALA A 40 -24.82 0.60 8.25
C ALA A 40 -26.18 0.47 7.53
N THR A 41 -26.59 -0.75 7.20
CA THR A 41 -27.88 -1.00 6.53
C THR A 41 -29.03 -0.60 7.45
N ILE A 42 -29.00 -1.02 8.73
CA ILE A 42 -30.02 -0.69 9.73
C ILE A 42 -30.10 0.83 9.95
N VAL A 43 -28.96 1.51 10.09
CA VAL A 43 -28.94 2.97 10.30
C VAL A 43 -29.54 3.70 9.11
N LEU A 44 -29.16 3.32 7.89
CA LEU A 44 -29.69 3.93 6.67
C LEU A 44 -31.20 3.70 6.54
N THR A 45 -31.68 2.49 6.85
CA THR A 45 -33.12 2.15 6.87
C THR A 45 -33.86 2.96 7.92
N CYS A 46 -33.34 3.08 9.14
CA CYS A 46 -33.94 3.89 10.20
C CYS A 46 -34.01 5.37 9.82
N LEU A 47 -32.96 5.91 9.20
CA LEU A 47 -32.94 7.30 8.74
C LEU A 47 -34.00 7.56 7.66
N GLY A 48 -34.12 6.65 6.68
CA GLY A 48 -35.15 6.73 5.64
C GLY A 48 -36.57 6.63 6.21
N LEU A 49 -36.81 5.67 7.11
CA LEU A 49 -38.09 5.51 7.80
C LEU A 49 -38.47 6.73 8.63
N TYR A 50 -37.50 7.33 9.33
CA TYR A 50 -37.72 8.57 10.08
C TYR A 50 -38.13 9.72 9.16
N GLY A 51 -37.42 9.91 8.04
CA GLY A 51 -37.74 10.96 7.05
C GLY A 51 -39.14 10.81 6.46
N VAL A 52 -39.49 9.61 5.97
CA VAL A 52 -40.82 9.33 5.41
C VAL A 52 -41.90 9.43 6.48
N GLY A 53 -41.65 8.90 7.68
CA GLY A 53 -42.56 8.96 8.82
C GLY A 53 -42.88 10.39 9.24
N ALA A 54 -41.86 11.24 9.36
CA ALA A 54 -42.01 12.65 9.70
C ALA A 54 -42.79 13.42 8.62
N TYR A 55 -42.46 13.19 7.35
CA TYR A 55 -43.16 13.80 6.22
C TYR A 55 -44.65 13.43 6.20
N MET A 56 -44.97 12.14 6.31
CA MET A 56 -46.35 11.65 6.35
C MET A 56 -47.11 12.18 7.57
N ALA A 57 -46.51 12.18 8.76
CA ALA A 57 -47.15 12.71 9.96
C ALA A 57 -47.49 14.21 9.79
N GLN A 58 -46.58 15.00 9.23
CA GLN A 58 -46.81 16.42 8.97
C GLN A 58 -47.85 16.67 7.88
N GLN A 59 -47.89 15.82 6.84
CA GLN A 59 -48.89 15.92 5.77
C GLN A 59 -50.29 15.56 6.28
N ILE A 60 -50.42 14.50 7.07
CA ILE A 60 -51.69 14.07 7.66
C ILE A 60 -52.20 15.12 8.65
N ALA A 61 -51.32 15.63 9.53
CA ALA A 61 -51.71 16.67 10.49
C ALA A 61 -52.20 17.95 9.79
N ARG A 62 -51.52 18.41 8.73
CA ARG A 62 -51.95 19.56 7.92
C ARG A 62 -53.29 19.33 7.25
N ASN A 63 -53.44 18.22 6.50
CA ASN A 63 -54.69 17.88 5.83
C ASN A 63 -55.87 17.81 6.81
N LEU A 64 -55.65 17.24 7.99
CA LEU A 64 -56.68 17.09 9.01
C LEU A 64 -57.08 18.45 9.62
N HIS A 65 -56.10 19.33 9.86
CA HIS A 65 -56.33 20.69 10.30
C HIS A 65 -57.10 21.50 9.25
N ASP A 66 -56.63 21.52 8.00
CA ASP A 66 -57.22 22.30 6.92
C ASP A 66 -58.66 21.83 6.60
N ASN A 67 -58.90 20.52 6.59
CA ASN A 67 -60.24 19.96 6.38
C ASN A 67 -61.19 20.32 7.52
N LYS A 68 -60.73 20.25 8.77
CA LYS A 68 -61.56 20.56 9.95
C LYS A 68 -61.85 22.06 10.04
N LEU A 69 -60.85 22.90 9.79
CA LEU A 69 -61.00 24.36 9.71
C LEU A 69 -61.98 24.73 8.59
N GLY A 70 -61.79 24.21 7.37
CA GLY A 70 -62.68 24.49 6.25
C GLY A 70 -64.13 24.05 6.50
N SER A 71 -64.33 22.88 7.11
CA SER A 71 -65.66 22.38 7.48
C SER A 71 -66.32 23.25 8.56
N LEU A 72 -65.56 23.68 9.57
CA LEU A 72 -66.05 24.51 10.68
C LEU A 72 -66.35 25.94 10.22
N SER A 73 -65.48 26.53 9.40
CA SER A 73 -65.68 27.83 8.75
C SER A 73 -66.93 27.84 7.88
N GLY A 74 -67.11 26.80 7.04
CA GLY A 74 -68.30 26.66 6.20
C GLY A 74 -69.60 26.55 7.01
N GLN A 75 -69.59 25.78 8.10
CA GLN A 75 -70.74 25.67 9.00
C GLN A 75 -71.02 26.96 9.76
N THR A 76 -69.99 27.63 10.25
CA THR A 76 -70.12 28.92 10.95
C THR A 76 -70.78 29.95 10.04
N LEU A 77 -70.41 29.97 8.75
CA LEU A 77 -71.05 30.84 7.76
C LEU A 77 -72.52 30.48 7.52
N SER A 78 -72.86 29.18 7.47
CA SER A 78 -74.26 28.73 7.37
C SER A 78 -75.09 29.12 8.59
N TYR A 79 -74.55 28.98 9.81
CA TYR A 79 -75.22 29.41 11.03
C TYR A 79 -75.42 30.92 11.06
N ALA A 80 -74.39 31.69 10.71
CA ALA A 80 -74.48 33.13 10.60
C ALA A 80 -75.60 33.58 9.67
N ARG A 81 -75.64 33.05 8.44
CA ARG A 81 -76.70 33.37 7.47
C ARG A 81 -78.09 33.01 7.98
N HIS A 82 -78.22 31.89 8.71
CA HIS A 82 -79.49 31.49 9.29
C HIS A 82 -79.93 32.44 10.41
N LEU A 83 -78.99 32.89 11.27
CA LEU A 83 -79.27 33.88 12.31
C LEU A 83 -79.61 35.26 11.74
N GLU A 84 -78.97 35.67 10.63
CA GLU A 84 -79.26 36.92 9.92
C GLU A 84 -80.64 36.92 9.24
N GLN A 85 -81.18 35.74 8.92
CA GLN A 85 -82.53 35.58 8.35
C GLN A 85 -83.62 35.53 9.43
N LEU A 86 -83.26 35.39 10.71
CA LEU A 86 -84.23 35.44 11.80
C LEU A 86 -84.89 36.83 11.82
N SER A 87 -86.20 36.85 11.60
CA SER A 87 -87.03 38.05 11.75
C SER A 87 -87.83 37.96 13.06
N PRO A 88 -87.30 38.45 14.20
CA PRO A 88 -88.04 38.46 15.45
C PRO A 88 -89.27 39.38 15.34
N SER A 89 -90.41 38.94 15.88
CA SER A 89 -91.64 39.73 15.90
C SER A 89 -91.46 41.01 16.72
N THR A 90 -91.89 42.15 16.16
CA THR A 90 -91.68 43.54 16.66
C THR A 90 -92.25 43.86 18.06
N GLN A 91 -92.90 42.90 18.74
CA GLN A 91 -93.50 43.06 20.07
C GLN A 91 -92.92 42.12 21.15
N SER A 92 -91.84 41.39 20.86
CA SER A 92 -91.25 40.43 21.80
C SER A 92 -90.43 41.11 22.91
N SER A 93 -90.54 40.62 24.15
CA SER A 93 -89.72 41.10 25.27
C SER A 93 -88.26 40.65 25.09
N GLN A 94 -87.30 41.37 25.67
CA GLN A 94 -85.85 41.01 25.60
C GLN A 94 -85.57 39.58 26.09
N SER A 95 -86.33 39.10 27.08
CA SER A 95 -86.27 37.72 27.57
C SER A 95 -86.72 36.69 26.53
N ASP A 96 -87.75 37.02 25.75
CA ASP A 96 -88.34 36.11 24.77
C ASP A 96 -87.41 35.90 23.57
N LEU A 97 -86.74 36.97 23.16
CA LEU A 97 -85.72 36.93 22.10
C LEU A 97 -84.48 36.13 22.53
N THR A 98 -84.06 36.30 23.79
CA THR A 98 -82.94 35.52 24.36
C THR A 98 -83.27 34.03 24.38
N GLU A 99 -84.48 33.64 24.80
CA GLU A 99 -84.93 32.24 24.80
C GLU A 99 -85.18 31.69 23.38
N GLN A 100 -85.59 32.52 22.42
CA GLN A 100 -85.69 32.12 21.02
C GLN A 100 -84.30 31.83 20.42
N LEU A 101 -83.33 32.73 20.60
CA LEU A 101 -81.95 32.52 20.17
C LEU A 101 -81.32 31.31 20.84
N ARG A 102 -81.55 31.12 22.15
CA ARG A 102 -81.05 29.94 22.89
C ARG A 102 -81.61 28.63 22.33
N ARG A 103 -82.90 28.59 21.98
CA ARG A 103 -83.53 27.42 21.33
C ARG A 103 -82.95 27.17 19.94
N GLU A 104 -82.75 28.21 19.16
CA GLU A 104 -82.21 28.08 17.80
C GLU A 104 -80.76 27.62 17.81
N LEU A 105 -79.91 28.22 18.64
CA LEU A 105 -78.52 27.80 18.82
C LEU A 105 -78.43 26.36 19.34
N ARG A 106 -79.36 25.94 20.21
CA ARG A 106 -79.43 24.54 20.66
C ARG A 106 -79.87 23.58 19.55
N SER A 107 -80.80 24.00 18.70
CA SER A 107 -81.16 23.27 17.49
C SER A 107 -79.94 23.09 16.58
N MET A 108 -79.25 24.20 16.24
CA MET A 108 -78.04 24.21 15.40
C MET A 108 -76.91 23.32 15.94
N LEU A 109 -76.69 23.37 17.26
CA LEU A 109 -75.69 22.55 17.93
C LEU A 109 -76.05 21.07 17.83
N SER A 110 -77.32 20.71 18.06
CA SER A 110 -77.80 19.33 18.02
C SER A 110 -77.87 18.74 16.61
N SER A 111 -78.10 19.58 15.59
CA SER A 111 -78.19 19.18 14.18
C SER A 111 -76.86 19.33 13.44
N SER A 112 -75.77 19.68 14.13
CA SER A 112 -74.49 19.94 13.48
C SER A 112 -73.88 18.65 12.90
N PRO A 113 -73.45 18.65 11.63
CA PRO A 113 -72.66 17.55 11.07
C PRO A 113 -71.27 17.42 11.71
N ILE A 114 -70.77 18.49 12.37
CA ILE A 114 -69.49 18.48 13.09
C ILE A 114 -69.78 18.33 14.58
N GLN A 115 -68.89 17.63 15.30
CA GLN A 115 -68.93 17.60 16.76
C GLN A 115 -68.54 18.97 17.33
N LEU A 116 -69.55 19.80 17.53
CA LEU A 116 -69.41 21.11 18.15
C LEU A 116 -69.43 20.97 19.67
N ARG A 117 -68.58 21.76 20.31
CA ARG A 117 -68.48 21.85 21.75
C ARG A 117 -69.41 22.92 22.30
N ALA A 118 -69.45 24.07 21.65
CA ALA A 118 -70.36 25.16 21.98
C ALA A 118 -70.56 26.12 20.82
N ILE A 119 -71.68 26.83 20.88
CA ILE A 119 -71.94 28.02 20.09
C ILE A 119 -72.19 29.16 21.08
N VAL A 120 -71.41 30.23 20.97
CA VAL A 120 -71.46 31.40 21.84
C VAL A 120 -71.80 32.61 20.99
N LEU A 121 -72.80 33.35 21.41
CA LEU A 121 -73.21 34.61 20.82
C LEU A 121 -72.94 35.73 21.81
N GLU A 122 -71.95 36.56 21.50
CA GLU A 122 -71.51 37.67 22.35
C GLU A 122 -72.09 39.00 21.84
N PRO A 123 -72.77 39.77 22.70
CA PRO A 123 -73.35 41.06 22.32
C PRO A 123 -72.26 42.11 22.09
N THR A 124 -72.37 42.90 21.03
CA THR A 124 -71.53 44.10 20.85
C THR A 124 -72.22 45.34 21.47
N PRO A 125 -71.54 46.48 21.61
CA PRO A 125 -72.16 47.73 22.09
C PRO A 125 -73.37 48.19 21.25
N GLU A 126 -73.50 47.70 20.02
CA GLU A 126 -74.62 47.98 19.10
C GLU A 126 -75.78 46.98 19.22
N SER A 127 -75.71 46.03 20.17
CA SER A 127 -76.79 45.07 20.45
C SER A 127 -77.87 45.68 21.36
N LEU A 128 -79.14 45.40 21.05
CA LEU A 128 -80.29 45.97 21.76
C LEU A 128 -80.69 45.10 22.95
N GLY A 129 -79.94 45.19 24.05
CA GLY A 129 -80.34 44.69 25.37
C GLY A 129 -80.37 43.16 25.55
N VAL A 130 -79.73 42.42 24.64
CA VAL A 130 -79.57 40.96 24.72
C VAL A 130 -78.29 40.62 25.47
N ARG A 131 -78.37 39.77 26.50
CA ARG A 131 -77.17 39.26 27.20
C ARG A 131 -76.53 38.13 26.39
N GLN A 132 -75.26 37.82 26.67
CA GLN A 132 -74.55 36.70 26.06
C GLN A 132 -75.40 35.42 26.06
N VAL A 133 -75.55 34.81 24.89
CA VAL A 133 -76.28 33.56 24.70
C VAL A 133 -75.28 32.48 24.34
N SER A 134 -75.06 31.53 25.23
CA SER A 134 -74.20 30.37 24.97
C SER A 134 -74.99 29.08 25.06
N VAL A 135 -74.71 28.16 24.14
CA VAL A 135 -75.23 26.80 24.17
C VAL A 135 -74.06 25.83 24.03
N GLN A 136 -74.01 24.86 24.94
CA GLN A 136 -72.94 23.86 25.00
C GLN A 136 -73.53 22.46 24.77
N ALA A 137 -72.68 21.52 24.34
CA ALA A 137 -73.08 20.13 24.15
C ALA A 137 -73.53 19.51 25.48
N ALA A 138 -74.53 18.63 25.45
CA ALA A 138 -74.98 17.91 26.65
C ALA A 138 -73.86 16.98 27.18
N ASP A 139 -73.86 16.71 28.48
CA ASP A 139 -72.93 15.78 29.16
C ASP A 139 -71.43 16.14 29.03
N GLN A 140 -71.13 17.44 28.93
CA GLN A 140 -69.77 17.94 28.79
C GLN A 140 -69.44 19.01 29.86
N PRO A 141 -68.18 19.07 30.35
CA PRO A 141 -67.75 20.11 31.29
C PRO A 141 -68.06 21.52 30.79
N GLU A 142 -68.51 22.37 31.70
CA GLU A 142 -68.83 23.78 31.43
C GLU A 142 -67.59 24.50 30.90
N ILE A 143 -67.75 25.17 29.76
CA ILE A 143 -66.70 25.99 29.16
C ILE A 143 -66.63 27.31 29.92
N ALA A 144 -65.48 27.60 30.52
CA ALA A 144 -65.21 28.86 31.18
C ALA A 144 -65.24 30.03 30.17
N GLN A 145 -65.62 31.22 30.64
CA GLN A 145 -65.77 32.42 29.79
C GLN A 145 -64.45 32.92 29.19
N ASP A 146 -63.31 32.44 29.68
CA ASP A 146 -61.94 32.80 29.27
C ASP A 146 -61.38 31.95 28.11
N VAL A 147 -62.14 30.97 27.62
CA VAL A 147 -61.72 30.11 26.50
C VAL A 147 -61.65 30.87 25.17
N LEU A 148 -62.38 31.98 25.05
CA LEU A 148 -62.22 32.95 23.97
C LEU A 148 -61.10 33.92 24.35
N THR A 149 -59.94 33.80 23.69
CA THR A 149 -58.81 34.69 23.94
C THR A 149 -59.17 36.10 23.45
N GLU A 150 -58.77 37.15 24.19
CA GLU A 150 -58.90 38.55 23.75
C GLU A 150 -58.39 38.76 22.32
N ALA A 151 -57.29 38.10 21.93
CA ALA A 151 -56.76 38.14 20.56
C ALA A 151 -57.74 37.63 19.48
N LEU A 152 -58.56 36.62 19.77
CA LEU A 152 -59.59 36.14 18.83
C LEU A 152 -60.77 37.13 18.79
N THR A 153 -61.19 37.63 19.94
CA THR A 153 -62.30 38.59 20.03
C THR A 153 -61.96 39.91 19.33
N ASP A 154 -60.74 40.43 19.54
CA ASP A 154 -60.25 41.64 18.88
C ASP A 154 -60.15 41.46 17.36
N THR A 155 -59.63 40.32 16.90
CA THR A 155 -59.55 40.05 15.45
C THR A 155 -60.92 39.93 14.80
N VAL A 156 -61.93 39.36 15.47
CA VAL A 156 -63.32 39.34 14.96
C VAL A 156 -63.91 40.75 14.88
N ARG A 157 -63.66 41.60 15.90
CA ARG A 157 -64.14 42.99 15.94
C ARG A 157 -63.49 43.87 14.87
N GLU A 158 -62.19 43.73 14.67
CA GLU A 158 -61.43 44.50 13.69
C GLU A 158 -61.72 44.10 12.25
N SER A 159 -62.09 42.83 12.02
CA SER A 159 -62.31 42.28 10.67
C SER A 159 -63.55 42.85 9.97
N GLY A 160 -64.52 43.40 10.71
CA GLY A 160 -65.69 44.12 10.19
C GLY A 160 -66.57 43.34 9.21
N GLY A 161 -67.75 42.87 9.66
CA GLY A 161 -68.64 42.07 8.82
C GLY A 161 -68.02 40.71 8.43
N SER A 162 -68.52 40.08 7.34
CA SER A 162 -68.48 38.63 7.01
C SER A 162 -67.12 37.89 6.99
N ALA A 163 -66.00 38.51 7.36
CA ALA A 163 -64.71 37.85 7.54
C ALA A 163 -64.68 36.99 8.82
N GLN A 164 -64.04 35.83 8.73
CA GLN A 164 -63.91 34.88 9.83
C GLN A 164 -62.51 34.90 10.41
N ALA A 165 -62.40 34.86 11.74
CA ALA A 165 -61.16 34.63 12.46
C ALA A 165 -61.19 33.24 13.11
N TYR A 166 -60.04 32.59 13.25
CA TYR A 166 -59.94 31.28 13.88
C TYR A 166 -58.73 31.18 14.81
N GLN A 167 -58.86 30.37 15.84
CA GLN A 167 -57.79 30.15 16.82
C GLN A 167 -57.84 28.72 17.37
N ALA A 168 -56.67 28.12 17.56
CA ALA A 168 -56.54 26.88 18.33
C ALA A 168 -56.75 27.18 19.82
N ILE A 169 -57.71 26.49 20.43
CA ILE A 169 -58.11 26.65 21.83
C ILE A 169 -57.90 25.35 22.60
N THR A 170 -57.94 25.44 23.93
CA THR A 170 -57.88 24.28 24.82
C THR A 170 -59.21 24.14 25.53
N LEU A 171 -59.82 22.96 25.43
CA LEU A 171 -61.15 22.66 25.95
C LEU A 171 -61.05 21.69 27.12
N PRO A 172 -61.84 21.87 28.20
CA PRO A 172 -61.86 20.93 29.31
C PRO A 172 -62.52 19.60 28.91
N GLY A 173 -61.75 18.52 29.01
CA GLY A 173 -62.23 17.16 28.78
C GLY A 173 -62.96 16.56 29.98
N PRO A 174 -63.78 15.50 29.77
CA PRO A 174 -64.57 14.84 30.82
C PRO A 174 -63.72 14.24 31.96
N ASP A 175 -62.44 13.93 31.70
CA ASP A 175 -61.51 13.35 32.68
C ASP A 175 -60.60 14.40 33.34
N GLY A 176 -60.92 15.70 33.21
CA GLY A 176 -60.07 16.80 33.69
C GLY A 176 -58.80 17.02 32.86
N ARG A 177 -58.70 16.38 31.67
CA ARG A 177 -57.61 16.59 30.72
C ARG A 177 -57.97 17.65 29.69
N ASP A 178 -57.02 18.52 29.41
CA ASP A 178 -57.08 19.49 28.33
C ASP A 178 -57.14 18.81 26.96
N LEU A 179 -58.12 19.22 26.16
CA LEU A 179 -58.32 18.73 24.80
C LEU A 179 -58.03 19.84 23.79
N PRO A 180 -57.35 19.53 22.68
CA PRO A 180 -57.19 20.49 21.60
C PRO A 180 -58.56 20.78 20.97
N GLY A 181 -58.86 22.05 20.76
CA GLY A 181 -60.06 22.51 20.08
C GLY A 181 -59.75 23.60 19.07
N LEU A 182 -60.75 23.94 18.26
CA LEU A 182 -60.68 25.02 17.28
C LEU A 182 -61.90 25.93 17.48
N ALA A 183 -61.66 27.22 17.60
CA ALA A 183 -62.69 28.24 17.62
C ALA A 183 -62.68 29.00 16.29
N VAL A 184 -63.87 29.23 15.73
CA VAL A 184 -64.08 30.13 14.59
C VAL A 184 -65.07 31.20 15.03
N GLY A 185 -64.69 32.45 14.85
CA GLY A 185 -65.48 33.63 15.19
C GLY A 185 -65.82 34.45 13.96
N GLN A 186 -67.02 35.04 13.94
CA GLN A 186 -67.39 36.07 12.97
C GLN A 186 -68.42 37.05 13.53
N GLN A 187 -68.45 38.25 12.97
CA GLN A 187 -69.48 39.24 13.28
C GLN A 187 -70.75 38.96 12.44
N ILE A 188 -71.91 39.10 13.06
CA ILE A 188 -73.23 38.95 12.43
C ILE A 188 -74.16 40.09 12.82
N SER A 189 -75.13 40.40 11.97
CA SER A 189 -76.16 41.41 12.26
C SER A 189 -77.54 40.77 12.26
N ILE A 190 -78.16 40.65 13.42
CA ILE A 190 -79.47 40.02 13.56
C ILE A 190 -80.53 41.13 13.45
N PRO A 191 -81.44 41.08 12.47
CA PRO A 191 -82.51 42.06 12.32
C PRO A 191 -83.32 42.21 13.62
N GLY A 192 -83.47 43.44 14.10
CA GLY A 192 -84.22 43.73 15.33
C GLY A 192 -83.49 43.47 16.65
N ALA A 193 -82.31 42.82 16.65
CA ALA A 193 -81.51 42.55 17.86
C ALA A 193 -80.13 43.25 17.87
N GLY A 194 -79.65 43.73 16.72
CA GLY A 194 -78.38 44.45 16.58
C GLY A 194 -77.22 43.55 16.16
N GLN A 195 -75.99 44.03 16.36
CA GLN A 195 -74.78 43.28 15.99
C GLN A 195 -74.33 42.32 17.10
N PHE A 196 -73.84 41.16 16.71
CA PHE A 196 -73.33 40.13 17.60
C PHE A 196 -72.06 39.49 17.05
N GLU A 197 -71.28 38.89 17.92
CA GLU A 197 -70.14 38.03 17.56
C GLU A 197 -70.54 36.57 17.77
N LEU A 198 -70.51 35.79 16.70
CA LEU A 198 -70.79 34.37 16.71
C LEU A 198 -69.48 33.59 16.80
N TYR A 199 -69.30 32.83 17.88
CA TYR A 199 -68.19 31.91 18.07
C TYR A 199 -68.69 30.47 18.05
N VAL A 200 -68.09 29.66 17.19
CA VAL A 200 -68.35 28.23 17.08
C VAL A 200 -67.09 27.46 17.49
N LEU A 201 -67.22 26.63 18.52
CA LEU A 201 -66.12 25.88 19.12
C LEU A 201 -66.29 24.39 18.76
N ALA A 202 -65.23 23.75 18.25
CA ALA A 202 -65.21 22.32 17.92
C ALA A 202 -64.09 21.57 18.66
N ASP A 203 -64.32 20.29 18.98
CA ASP A 203 -63.31 19.38 19.53
C ASP A 203 -62.44 18.79 18.40
N LEU A 204 -61.13 18.66 18.65
CA LEU A 204 -60.15 18.00 17.76
C LEU A 204 -59.75 16.58 18.26
N ARG A 205 -60.53 15.99 19.18
CA ARG A 205 -60.25 14.67 19.76
C ARG A 205 -60.21 13.54 18.75
N ASP A 206 -61.16 13.52 17.81
CA ASP A 206 -61.20 12.48 16.78
C ASP A 206 -60.00 12.63 15.84
N GLU A 207 -59.64 13.86 15.50
CA GLU A 207 -58.46 14.19 14.70
C GLU A 207 -57.17 13.74 15.39
N ALA A 208 -57.01 14.05 16.68
CA ALA A 208 -55.87 13.62 17.49
C ALA A 208 -55.79 12.09 17.61
N ARG A 209 -56.94 11.41 17.72
CA ARG A 209 -57.01 9.94 17.77
C ARG A 209 -56.59 9.31 16.44
N ILE A 210 -57.04 9.85 15.31
CA ILE A 210 -56.62 9.40 13.97
C ILE A 210 -55.11 9.56 13.82
N LEU A 211 -54.57 10.74 14.16
CA LEU A 211 -53.14 10.99 14.07
C LEU A 211 -52.33 10.01 14.95
N GLY A 212 -52.77 9.77 16.18
CA GLY A 212 -52.14 8.82 17.09
C GLY A 212 -52.22 7.37 16.60
N PHE A 213 -53.37 6.96 16.03
CA PHE A 213 -53.53 5.64 15.41
C PHE A 213 -52.58 5.45 14.23
N VAL A 214 -52.51 6.42 13.32
CA VAL A 214 -51.60 6.37 12.17
C VAL A 214 -50.15 6.33 12.64
N HIS A 215 -49.76 7.20 13.57
CA HIS A 215 -48.40 7.26 14.10
C HIS A 215 -47.96 5.92 14.71
N ARG A 216 -48.80 5.30 15.55
CA ARG A 216 -48.51 3.98 16.12
C ARG A 216 -48.42 2.90 15.05
N SER A 217 -49.30 2.93 14.05
CA SER A 217 -49.28 1.97 12.93
C SER A 217 -48.00 2.11 12.10
N MET A 218 -47.54 3.34 11.85
CA MET A 218 -46.27 3.61 11.18
C MET A 218 -45.06 3.13 12.00
N ILE A 219 -45.06 3.33 13.32
CA ILE A 219 -43.97 2.82 14.19
C ILE A 219 -43.92 1.29 14.14
N VAL A 220 -45.07 0.61 14.26
CA VAL A 220 -45.11 -0.86 14.18
C VAL A 220 -44.59 -1.34 12.83
N GLY A 221 -45.03 -0.72 11.72
CA GLY A 221 -44.51 -1.02 10.38
C GLY A 221 -43.01 -0.78 10.24
N ALA A 222 -42.50 0.33 10.79
CA ALA A 222 -41.08 0.65 10.80
C ALA A 222 -40.25 -0.40 11.55
N VAL A 223 -40.70 -0.84 12.73
CA VAL A 223 -40.02 -1.88 13.52
C VAL A 223 -39.99 -3.20 12.76
N VAL A 224 -41.12 -3.63 12.18
CA VAL A 224 -41.19 -4.86 11.37
C VAL A 224 -40.22 -4.79 10.19
N LEU A 225 -40.18 -3.65 9.49
CA LEU A 225 -39.26 -3.47 8.36
C LEU A 225 -37.79 -3.52 8.78
N VAL A 226 -37.42 -2.87 9.88
CA VAL A 226 -36.04 -2.90 10.40
C VAL A 226 -35.62 -4.31 10.79
N VAL A 227 -36.50 -5.08 11.43
CA VAL A 227 -36.22 -6.48 11.77
C VAL A 227 -36.03 -7.33 10.51
N LEU A 228 -36.90 -7.15 9.51
CA LEU A 228 -36.82 -7.88 8.24
C LEU A 228 -35.52 -7.55 7.48
N VAL A 229 -35.18 -6.27 7.35
CA VAL A 229 -33.92 -5.85 6.72
C VAL A 229 -32.71 -6.37 7.50
N GLY A 230 -32.73 -6.28 8.83
CA GLY A 230 -31.66 -6.82 9.68
C GLY A 230 -31.48 -8.33 9.51
N ALA A 231 -32.57 -9.09 9.44
CA ALA A 231 -32.54 -10.54 9.22
C ALA A 231 -31.98 -10.91 7.83
N ILE A 232 -32.38 -10.19 6.78
CA ILE A 232 -31.85 -10.37 5.43
C ILE A 232 -30.36 -10.03 5.40
N SER A 233 -29.95 -8.87 5.92
CA SER A 233 -28.54 -8.46 5.99
C SER A 233 -27.69 -9.46 6.77
N TRP A 234 -28.19 -10.01 7.89
CA TRP A 234 -27.50 -11.05 8.65
C TRP A 234 -27.35 -12.35 7.85
N THR A 235 -28.39 -12.75 7.12
CA THR A 235 -28.39 -13.95 6.28
C THR A 235 -27.37 -13.81 5.14
N VAL A 236 -27.37 -12.67 4.43
CA VAL A 236 -26.41 -12.37 3.36
C VAL A 236 -24.98 -12.32 3.90
N ALA A 237 -24.76 -11.66 5.04
CA ALA A 237 -23.45 -11.62 5.68
C ALA A 237 -22.93 -13.02 6.03
N ARG A 238 -23.81 -13.93 6.46
CA ARG A 238 -23.45 -15.32 6.79
C ARG A 238 -23.20 -16.17 5.55
N LEU A 239 -23.96 -15.98 4.48
CA LEU A 239 -23.86 -16.76 3.24
C LEU A 239 -22.67 -16.33 2.37
N VAL A 240 -22.37 -15.02 2.30
CA VAL A 240 -21.38 -14.49 1.35
C VAL A 240 -20.09 -14.05 2.03
N VAL A 241 -20.19 -13.24 3.09
CA VAL A 241 -18.99 -12.61 3.69
C VAL A 241 -18.13 -13.62 4.47
N ASN A 242 -18.77 -14.60 5.15
CA ASN A 242 -18.04 -15.61 5.91
C ASN A 242 -17.14 -16.50 5.03
N PRO A 243 -17.64 -17.16 3.97
CA PRO A 243 -16.78 -18.01 3.13
C PRO A 243 -15.61 -17.25 2.51
N VAL A 244 -15.82 -16.00 2.08
CA VAL A 244 -14.76 -15.15 1.52
C VAL A 244 -13.68 -14.85 2.55
N ARG A 245 -14.06 -14.57 3.80
CA ARG A 245 -13.09 -14.38 4.89
C ARG A 245 -12.27 -15.64 5.16
N VAL A 246 -12.92 -16.80 5.20
CA VAL A 246 -12.23 -18.09 5.37
C VAL A 246 -11.25 -18.33 4.21
N ALA A 247 -11.66 -18.03 2.97
CA ALA A 247 -10.78 -18.12 1.80
C ALA A 247 -9.52 -17.26 1.94
N ALA A 248 -9.66 -16.01 2.39
CA ALA A 248 -8.53 -15.13 2.64
C ALA A 248 -7.59 -15.67 3.74
N GLU A 249 -8.14 -16.15 4.86
CA GLU A 249 -7.36 -16.71 5.96
C GLU A 249 -6.63 -18.01 5.57
N VAL A 250 -7.23 -18.86 4.75
CA VAL A 250 -6.58 -20.07 4.23
C VAL A 250 -5.50 -19.71 3.21
N SER A 251 -5.76 -18.74 2.32
CA SER A 251 -4.78 -18.26 1.34
C SER A 251 -3.51 -17.72 2.01
N GLN A 252 -3.65 -16.96 3.09
CA GLN A 252 -2.52 -16.47 3.86
C GLN A 252 -1.71 -17.60 4.51
N ARG A 253 -2.38 -18.65 5.00
CA ARG A 253 -1.71 -19.81 5.60
C ARG A 253 -0.92 -20.62 4.58
N ILE A 254 -1.50 -20.88 3.41
CA ILE A 254 -0.80 -21.53 2.29
C ILE A 254 0.41 -20.68 1.87
N ALA A 255 0.26 -19.36 1.75
CA ALA A 255 1.37 -18.47 1.43
C ALA A 255 2.49 -18.46 2.48
N SER A 256 2.17 -18.77 3.75
CA SER A 256 3.16 -18.93 4.83
C SER A 256 3.79 -20.33 4.89
N GLY A 257 3.45 -21.24 3.98
CA GLY A 257 4.02 -22.59 3.89
C GLY A 257 3.15 -23.71 4.48
N ASP A 258 1.99 -23.41 5.07
CA ASP A 258 1.05 -24.43 5.56
C ASP A 258 0.17 -24.93 4.40
N LEU A 259 0.74 -25.82 3.58
CA LEU A 259 0.11 -26.35 2.37
C LEU A 259 -0.97 -27.40 2.63
N ASP A 260 -1.15 -27.87 3.86
CA ASP A 260 -2.13 -28.91 4.20
C ASP A 260 -3.54 -28.36 4.43
N GLN A 261 -3.67 -27.03 4.55
CA GLN A 261 -4.97 -26.39 4.71
C GLN A 261 -5.85 -26.58 3.47
N ARG A 262 -7.15 -26.79 3.70
CA ARG A 262 -8.14 -26.92 2.63
C ARG A 262 -9.37 -26.07 2.94
N MET A 263 -9.95 -25.52 1.88
CA MET A 263 -11.19 -24.78 1.94
C MET A 263 -12.38 -25.72 2.16
N PRO A 264 -13.30 -25.41 3.09
CA PRO A 264 -14.51 -26.21 3.28
C PRO A 264 -15.46 -26.00 2.11
N VAL A 265 -15.65 -27.03 1.30
CA VAL A 265 -16.58 -27.02 0.16
C VAL A 265 -17.94 -27.57 0.61
N ARG A 266 -19.00 -26.78 0.47
CA ARG A 266 -20.39 -27.21 0.70
C ARG A 266 -21.27 -26.70 -0.43
N GLY A 267 -22.09 -27.57 -1.01
CA GLY A 267 -23.03 -27.21 -2.07
C GLY A 267 -22.42 -27.19 -3.48
N HIS A 268 -23.14 -26.57 -4.41
CA HIS A 268 -22.85 -26.55 -5.84
C HIS A 268 -22.88 -25.13 -6.43
N ASP A 269 -22.81 -24.10 -5.59
CA ASP A 269 -22.81 -22.69 -5.99
C ASP A 269 -21.41 -22.20 -6.39
N GLU A 270 -21.31 -20.90 -6.70
CA GLU A 270 -20.08 -20.22 -7.07
C GLU A 270 -19.04 -20.26 -5.94
N ILE A 271 -19.49 -20.24 -4.68
CA ILE A 271 -18.62 -20.33 -3.50
C ILE A 271 -18.02 -21.74 -3.38
N ALA A 272 -18.81 -22.79 -3.60
CA ALA A 272 -18.32 -24.15 -3.63
C ALA A 272 -17.33 -24.37 -4.79
N THR A 273 -17.58 -23.75 -5.95
CA THR A 273 -16.68 -23.81 -7.10
C THR A 273 -15.35 -23.13 -6.79
N LEU A 274 -15.38 -21.93 -6.19
CA LEU A 274 -14.18 -21.26 -5.69
C LEU A 274 -13.39 -22.13 -4.71
N GLY A 275 -14.07 -22.77 -3.76
CA GLY A 275 -13.43 -23.66 -2.79
C GLY A 275 -12.77 -24.88 -3.44
N ARG A 276 -13.39 -25.49 -4.47
CA ARG A 276 -12.78 -26.58 -5.26
C ARG A 276 -11.54 -26.11 -6.01
N SER A 277 -11.65 -25.03 -6.81
CA SER A 277 -10.52 -24.50 -7.57
C SER A 277 -9.35 -24.09 -6.68
N PHE A 278 -9.63 -23.59 -5.47
CA PHE A 278 -8.60 -23.27 -4.49
C PHE A 278 -7.91 -24.53 -3.95
N ASN A 279 -8.67 -25.58 -3.62
CA ASN A 279 -8.09 -26.85 -3.18
C ASN A 279 -7.26 -27.51 -4.29
N ASP A 280 -7.72 -27.47 -5.54
CA ASP A 280 -6.98 -27.98 -6.70
C ASP A 280 -5.65 -27.21 -6.89
N MET A 281 -5.66 -25.89 -6.69
CA MET A 281 -4.44 -25.07 -6.71
C MET A 281 -3.47 -25.47 -5.60
N ALA A 282 -3.97 -25.63 -4.37
CA ALA A 282 -3.17 -26.04 -3.22
C ALA A 282 -2.52 -27.42 -3.44
N GLU A 283 -3.28 -28.39 -3.95
CA GLU A 283 -2.80 -29.72 -4.28
C GLU A 283 -1.74 -29.68 -5.39
N ASN A 284 -1.99 -28.93 -6.47
CA ASN A 284 -1.02 -28.78 -7.55
C ASN A 284 0.29 -28.15 -7.05
N LEU A 285 0.22 -27.14 -6.19
CA LEU A 285 1.40 -26.50 -5.61
C LEU A 285 2.20 -27.48 -4.73
N GLN A 286 1.51 -28.21 -3.85
CA GLN A 286 2.12 -29.23 -2.99
C GLN A 286 2.81 -30.32 -3.82
N ASN A 287 2.16 -30.79 -4.89
CA ASN A 287 2.71 -31.77 -5.81
C ASN A 287 3.95 -31.24 -6.55
N HIS A 288 3.94 -29.97 -6.98
CA HIS A 288 5.10 -29.35 -7.63
C HIS A 288 6.29 -29.22 -6.68
N ILE A 289 6.06 -28.80 -5.43
CA ILE A 289 7.11 -28.68 -4.41
C ILE A 289 7.72 -30.04 -4.13
N THR A 290 6.89 -31.04 -3.83
CA THR A 290 7.34 -32.42 -3.56
C THR A 290 8.14 -32.98 -4.75
N ARG A 291 7.70 -32.71 -5.98
CA ARG A 291 8.42 -33.15 -7.19
C ARG A 291 9.75 -32.45 -7.36
N MET A 292 9.83 -31.15 -7.06
CA MET A 292 11.09 -30.41 -7.10
C MET A 292 12.08 -30.91 -6.04
N GLU A 293 11.61 -31.20 -4.84
CA GLU A 293 12.44 -31.80 -3.77
C GLU A 293 12.98 -33.18 -4.19
N GLN A 294 12.12 -34.05 -4.70
CA GLN A 294 12.53 -35.37 -5.21
C GLN A 294 13.54 -35.27 -6.35
N LEU A 295 13.32 -34.37 -7.32
CA LEU A 295 14.27 -34.14 -8.41
C LEU A 295 15.61 -33.62 -7.90
N SER A 296 15.59 -32.71 -6.92
CA SER A 296 16.80 -32.19 -6.29
C SER A 296 17.57 -33.31 -5.58
N GLU A 297 16.90 -34.17 -4.79
CA GLU A 297 17.54 -35.31 -4.13
C GLU A 297 18.17 -36.28 -5.12
N VAL A 298 17.44 -36.65 -6.19
CA VAL A 298 17.97 -37.53 -7.25
C VAL A 298 19.18 -36.91 -7.94
N GLN A 299 19.15 -35.60 -8.22
CA GLN A 299 20.29 -34.90 -8.84
C GLN A 299 21.52 -34.92 -7.92
N ARG A 300 21.34 -34.68 -6.61
CA ARG A 300 22.44 -34.73 -5.63
C ARG A 300 23.04 -36.13 -5.52
N GLN A 301 22.18 -37.15 -5.44
CA GLN A 301 22.60 -38.55 -5.37
C GLN A 301 23.36 -38.95 -6.65
N PHE A 302 22.82 -38.62 -7.83
CA PHE A 302 23.46 -38.91 -9.11
C PHE A 302 24.86 -38.28 -9.22
N VAL A 303 25.01 -37.00 -8.88
CA VAL A 303 26.32 -36.32 -8.92
C VAL A 303 27.31 -36.97 -7.95
N SER A 304 26.86 -37.37 -6.75
CA SER A 304 27.68 -38.08 -5.79
C SER A 304 28.14 -39.44 -6.32
N ASP A 305 27.21 -40.25 -6.83
CA ASP A 305 27.48 -41.59 -7.33
C ASP A 305 28.42 -41.54 -8.54
N VAL A 306 28.15 -40.66 -9.51
CA VAL A 306 29.03 -40.44 -10.68
C VAL A 306 30.42 -40.00 -10.25
N SER A 307 30.54 -39.17 -9.21
CA SER A 307 31.85 -38.75 -8.70
C SER A 307 32.68 -39.93 -8.18
N HIS A 308 32.04 -40.87 -7.47
CA HIS A 308 32.72 -42.05 -6.95
C HIS A 308 33.05 -43.09 -8.02
N GLU A 309 32.10 -43.35 -8.93
CA GLU A 309 32.25 -44.33 -10.01
C GLU A 309 33.31 -43.90 -11.05
N LEU A 310 33.53 -42.60 -11.25
CA LEU A 310 34.57 -42.13 -12.16
C LEU A 310 35.96 -41.99 -11.50
N ARG A 311 36.02 -41.68 -10.20
CA ARG A 311 37.30 -41.51 -9.48
C ARG A 311 38.10 -42.80 -9.36
N THR A 312 37.44 -43.92 -9.10
CA THR A 312 38.10 -45.23 -8.90
C THR A 312 38.82 -45.78 -10.14
N PRO A 313 38.18 -45.88 -11.32
CA PRO A 313 38.85 -46.34 -12.53
C PRO A 313 39.94 -45.35 -12.96
N LEU A 314 39.71 -44.05 -12.77
CA LEU A 314 40.69 -43.03 -13.10
C LEU A 314 41.95 -43.12 -12.21
N ALA A 315 41.79 -43.36 -10.91
CA ALA A 315 42.93 -43.59 -10.02
C ALA A 315 43.76 -44.80 -10.47
N THR A 316 43.12 -45.86 -10.96
CA THR A 316 43.81 -47.03 -11.51
C THR A 316 44.57 -46.71 -12.79
N ILE A 317 43.94 -45.97 -13.72
CA ILE A 317 44.59 -45.52 -14.97
C ILE A 317 45.78 -44.60 -14.64
N LYS A 318 45.63 -43.71 -13.67
CA LYS A 318 46.71 -42.82 -13.20
C LYS A 318 47.87 -43.61 -12.62
N MET A 319 47.62 -44.57 -11.74
CA MET A 319 48.69 -45.43 -11.20
C MET A 319 49.45 -46.18 -12.30
N ALA A 320 48.73 -46.71 -13.30
CA ALA A 320 49.36 -47.38 -14.44
C ALA A 320 50.18 -46.42 -15.31
N ALA A 321 49.63 -45.23 -15.62
CA ALA A 321 50.34 -44.20 -16.37
C ALA A 321 51.57 -43.67 -15.60
N GLU A 322 51.48 -43.55 -14.28
CA GLU A 322 52.57 -43.15 -13.41
C GLU A 322 53.69 -44.18 -13.37
N MET A 323 53.35 -45.48 -13.28
CA MET A 323 54.34 -46.57 -13.39
C MET A 323 55.07 -46.54 -14.74
N ILE A 324 54.33 -46.36 -15.85
CA ILE A 324 54.93 -46.24 -17.19
C ILE A 324 55.83 -45.00 -17.28
N HIS A 325 55.41 -43.88 -16.68
CA HIS A 325 56.18 -42.64 -16.66
C HIS A 325 57.45 -42.72 -15.82
N GLN A 326 57.43 -43.48 -14.72
CA GLN A 326 58.61 -43.72 -13.87
C GLN A 326 59.65 -44.58 -14.60
N SER A 327 59.23 -45.54 -15.42
CA SER A 327 60.12 -46.37 -16.25
C SER A 327 60.58 -45.71 -17.56
N ARG A 328 60.28 -44.42 -17.79
CA ARG A 328 60.53 -43.75 -19.08
C ARG A 328 61.99 -43.74 -19.52
N ASP A 329 62.92 -43.73 -18.56
CA ASP A 329 64.36 -43.68 -18.83
C ASP A 329 64.90 -45.01 -19.38
N GLU A 330 64.13 -46.10 -19.27
CA GLU A 330 64.45 -47.42 -19.81
C GLU A 330 63.94 -47.62 -21.24
N PHE A 331 63.11 -46.69 -21.75
CA PHE A 331 62.50 -46.78 -23.07
C PHE A 331 63.35 -46.13 -24.16
N ASP A 332 63.05 -46.46 -25.42
CA ASP A 332 63.57 -45.69 -26.54
C ASP A 332 63.03 -44.24 -26.51
N PRO A 333 63.69 -43.27 -27.18
CA PRO A 333 63.30 -41.86 -27.09
C PRO A 333 61.86 -41.55 -27.55
N ALA A 334 61.28 -42.38 -28.43
CA ALA A 334 59.92 -42.18 -28.91
C ALA A 334 58.89 -42.69 -27.87
N ALA A 335 59.16 -43.84 -27.26
CA ALA A 335 58.35 -44.42 -26.21
C ALA A 335 58.42 -43.62 -24.89
N ALA A 336 59.60 -43.11 -24.52
CA ALA A 336 59.76 -42.21 -23.36
C ALA A 336 58.89 -40.95 -23.50
N ARG A 337 58.94 -40.30 -24.67
CA ARG A 337 58.09 -39.13 -24.97
C ARG A 337 56.60 -39.47 -24.96
N SER A 338 56.24 -40.66 -25.44
CA SER A 338 54.85 -41.14 -25.40
C SER A 338 54.35 -41.37 -23.98
N ALA A 339 55.20 -41.88 -23.08
CA ALA A 339 54.91 -42.03 -21.66
C ALA A 339 54.69 -40.69 -20.96
N GLU A 340 55.53 -39.69 -21.22
CA GLU A 340 55.36 -38.30 -20.74
C GLU A 340 54.05 -37.67 -21.22
N LEU A 341 53.73 -37.84 -22.51
CA LEU A 341 52.47 -37.36 -23.08
C LEU A 341 51.26 -38.06 -22.45
N LEU A 342 51.30 -39.39 -22.29
CA LEU A 342 50.20 -40.14 -21.68
C LEU A 342 49.95 -39.69 -20.23
N TYR A 343 51.01 -39.62 -19.41
CA TYR A 343 50.91 -39.20 -18.02
C TYR A 343 50.34 -37.79 -17.89
N SER A 344 50.85 -36.84 -18.68
CA SER A 344 50.33 -35.46 -18.69
C SER A 344 48.88 -35.36 -19.16
N GLN A 345 48.43 -36.22 -20.10
CA GLN A 345 47.02 -36.26 -20.51
C GLN A 345 46.11 -36.85 -19.42
N VAL A 346 46.54 -37.91 -18.72
CA VAL A 346 45.76 -38.51 -17.63
C VAL A 346 45.62 -37.53 -16.47
N ASP A 347 46.71 -36.86 -16.07
CA ASP A 347 46.67 -35.82 -15.03
C ASP A 347 45.74 -34.66 -15.42
N ARG A 348 45.80 -34.22 -16.68
CA ARG A 348 44.89 -33.18 -17.20
C ARG A 348 43.43 -33.64 -17.16
N PHE A 349 43.14 -34.88 -17.55
CA PHE A 349 41.79 -35.43 -17.54
C PHE A 349 41.24 -35.54 -16.13
N GLU A 350 42.07 -35.91 -15.14
CA GLU A 350 41.67 -35.94 -13.74
C GLU A 350 41.28 -34.57 -13.21
N ARG A 351 42.08 -33.54 -13.51
CA ARG A 351 41.76 -32.16 -13.12
C ARG A 351 40.45 -31.68 -13.77
N LEU A 352 40.27 -31.95 -15.06
CA LEU A 352 39.04 -31.63 -15.81
C LEU A 352 37.81 -32.31 -15.20
N LEU A 353 37.92 -33.60 -14.89
CA LEU A 353 36.84 -34.36 -14.30
C LEU A 353 36.51 -33.84 -12.90
N SER A 354 37.52 -33.57 -12.07
CA SER A 354 37.32 -33.01 -10.73
C SER A 354 36.61 -31.66 -10.79
N ASP A 355 37.04 -30.76 -11.68
CA ASP A 355 36.40 -29.47 -11.93
C ASP A 355 34.93 -29.64 -12.37
N LEU A 356 34.65 -30.59 -13.27
CA LEU A 356 33.29 -30.84 -13.78
C LEU A 356 32.35 -31.40 -12.70
N LEU A 357 32.84 -32.31 -11.87
CA LEU A 357 32.04 -32.88 -10.78
C LEU A 357 31.75 -31.82 -9.71
N GLU A 358 32.68 -30.91 -9.51
CA GLU A 358 32.52 -29.83 -8.55
C GLU A 358 31.47 -28.82 -8.99
N ILE A 359 31.53 -28.36 -10.24
CA ILE A 359 30.48 -27.49 -10.77
C ILE A 359 29.11 -28.19 -10.77
N SER A 360 29.09 -29.50 -11.03
CA SER A 360 27.85 -30.30 -10.94
C SER A 360 27.30 -30.37 -9.51
N ARG A 361 28.16 -30.37 -8.48
CA ARG A 361 27.73 -30.30 -7.07
C ARG A 361 27.14 -28.94 -6.71
N PHE A 362 27.65 -27.86 -7.29
CA PHE A 362 27.05 -26.53 -7.16
C PHE A 362 25.67 -26.48 -7.82
N ASP A 363 25.54 -26.97 -9.05
CA ASP A 363 24.26 -27.02 -9.78
C ASP A 363 23.19 -27.87 -9.06
N ALA A 364 23.61 -28.92 -8.35
CA ALA A 364 22.73 -29.75 -7.54
C ALA A 364 22.43 -29.18 -6.14
N GLY A 365 23.04 -28.04 -5.76
CA GLY A 365 22.98 -27.51 -4.41
C GLY A 365 23.49 -28.49 -3.35
N ALA A 366 24.44 -29.36 -3.71
CA ALA A 366 25.09 -30.34 -2.84
C ALA A 366 26.42 -29.84 -2.24
N ALA A 367 26.86 -28.64 -2.64
CA ALA A 367 28.04 -28.01 -2.08
C ALA A 367 27.76 -27.57 -0.64
N GLN A 368 28.38 -28.24 0.32
CA GLN A 368 28.37 -27.82 1.72
C GLN A 368 29.57 -26.90 1.98
N LEU A 369 29.34 -25.90 2.83
CA LEU A 369 30.33 -24.94 3.25
C LEU A 369 30.72 -25.23 4.70
N GLU A 370 32.00 -25.53 4.94
CA GLU A 370 32.54 -25.74 6.28
C GLU A 370 33.46 -24.56 6.64
N THR A 371 32.89 -23.51 7.23
CA THR A 371 33.65 -22.32 7.61
C THR A 371 34.36 -22.50 8.96
N ARG A 372 35.58 -21.98 9.05
CA ARG A 372 36.33 -21.85 10.29
C ARG A 372 37.15 -20.55 10.30
N PRO A 373 37.47 -19.98 11.48
CA PRO A 373 38.33 -18.82 11.56
C PRO A 373 39.75 -19.17 11.08
N GLU A 374 40.18 -18.55 9.99
CA GLU A 374 41.51 -18.72 9.38
C GLU A 374 42.14 -17.36 9.08
N ASP A 375 43.47 -17.30 9.11
CA ASP A 375 44.21 -16.12 8.67
C ASP A 375 44.36 -16.16 7.14
N LEU A 376 43.70 -15.22 6.46
CA LEU A 376 43.75 -15.09 5.01
C LEU A 376 45.17 -14.77 4.50
N LYS A 377 45.97 -14.06 5.29
CA LYS A 377 47.38 -13.78 4.96
C LYS A 377 48.17 -15.08 4.88
N ASP A 378 48.11 -15.91 5.92
CA ASP A 378 48.84 -17.17 5.97
C ASP A 378 48.37 -18.14 4.88
N LEU A 379 47.08 -18.13 4.55
CA LEU A 379 46.54 -18.92 3.43
C LEU A 379 47.15 -18.49 2.10
N VAL A 380 47.23 -17.18 1.83
CA VAL A 380 47.85 -16.64 0.62
C VAL A 380 49.34 -16.98 0.55
N GLU A 381 50.08 -16.84 1.65
CA GLU A 381 51.50 -17.19 1.73
C GLU A 381 51.73 -18.67 1.40
N ARG A 382 50.95 -19.59 2.00
CA ARG A 382 50.98 -21.02 1.67
C ARG A 382 50.71 -21.30 0.20
N VAL A 383 49.76 -20.58 -0.43
CA VAL A 383 49.49 -20.74 -1.86
C VAL A 383 50.69 -20.29 -2.69
N VAL A 384 51.29 -19.15 -2.37
CA VAL A 384 52.46 -18.61 -3.09
C VAL A 384 53.64 -19.57 -3.03
N GLU A 385 53.93 -20.17 -1.86
CA GLU A 385 54.96 -21.19 -1.70
C GLU A 385 54.74 -22.39 -2.65
N THR A 386 53.48 -22.84 -2.81
CA THR A 386 53.19 -24.00 -3.69
C THR A 386 53.36 -23.72 -5.18
N VAL A 387 53.37 -22.45 -5.61
CA VAL A 387 53.49 -22.05 -7.02
C VAL A 387 54.81 -21.36 -7.34
N GLU A 388 55.71 -21.22 -6.36
CA GLU A 388 56.99 -20.52 -6.50
C GLU A 388 57.86 -21.14 -7.60
N MET A 389 57.97 -22.48 -7.63
CA MET A 389 58.73 -23.19 -8.68
C MET A 389 58.18 -22.89 -10.09
N LEU A 390 56.86 -22.79 -10.26
CA LEU A 390 56.24 -22.46 -11.54
C LEU A 390 56.53 -21.01 -11.95
N ALA A 391 56.52 -20.09 -10.98
CA ALA A 391 56.85 -18.70 -11.19
C ALA A 391 58.30 -18.54 -11.65
N GLU A 392 59.25 -19.24 -11.01
CA GLU A 392 60.66 -19.27 -11.39
C GLU A 392 60.88 -19.81 -12.81
N GLN A 393 60.22 -20.93 -13.16
CA GLN A 393 60.30 -21.52 -14.51
C GLN A 393 59.78 -20.58 -15.60
N THR A 394 58.79 -19.74 -15.26
CA THR A 394 58.17 -18.77 -16.19
C THR A 394 58.87 -17.39 -16.11
N GLY A 395 59.82 -17.21 -15.20
CA GLY A 395 60.54 -15.95 -14.97
C GLY A 395 59.73 -14.86 -14.25
N SER A 396 58.56 -15.20 -13.68
CA SER A 396 57.69 -14.24 -12.99
C SER A 396 58.05 -14.15 -11.50
N ARG A 397 58.14 -12.93 -10.94
CA ARG A 397 58.41 -12.72 -9.51
C ARG A 397 57.11 -12.39 -8.77
N ILE A 398 56.74 -13.20 -7.78
CA ILE A 398 55.55 -12.96 -6.95
C ILE A 398 55.92 -12.05 -5.77
N ARG A 399 55.08 -11.04 -5.49
CA ARG A 399 55.21 -10.13 -4.34
C ARG A 399 53.93 -10.12 -3.54
N VAL A 400 54.00 -10.44 -2.25
CA VAL A 400 52.86 -10.39 -1.34
C VAL A 400 52.89 -9.10 -0.54
N HIS A 401 51.81 -8.33 -0.61
CA HIS A 401 51.59 -7.07 0.08
C HIS A 401 50.45 -7.25 1.08
N ALA A 402 50.79 -7.56 2.33
CA ALA A 402 49.83 -7.80 3.40
C ALA A 402 50.09 -6.90 4.61
N PRO A 403 49.06 -6.58 5.42
CA PRO A 403 49.24 -5.88 6.68
C PRO A 403 50.11 -6.69 7.65
N SER A 404 50.71 -6.01 8.62
CA SER A 404 51.61 -6.62 9.61
C SER A 404 50.90 -7.56 10.59
N GLY A 405 49.59 -7.40 10.77
CA GLY A 405 48.76 -8.21 11.67
C GLY A 405 47.93 -9.26 10.92
N PRO A 406 47.36 -10.24 11.65
CA PRO A 406 46.58 -11.32 11.05
C PRO A 406 45.25 -10.84 10.47
N VAL A 407 44.85 -11.42 9.34
CA VAL A 407 43.60 -11.12 8.64
C VAL A 407 42.61 -12.26 8.86
N MET A 408 42.02 -12.29 10.06
CA MET A 408 41.08 -13.33 10.48
C MET A 408 39.72 -13.20 9.78
N THR A 409 39.30 -14.29 9.14
CA THR A 409 38.03 -14.42 8.40
C THR A 409 37.46 -15.84 8.59
N ASP A 410 36.14 -15.95 8.73
CA ASP A 410 35.45 -17.25 8.71
C ASP A 410 35.35 -17.77 7.26
N LEU A 411 36.15 -18.79 6.92
CA LEU A 411 36.21 -19.32 5.56
C LEU A 411 36.44 -20.84 5.53
N ASP A 412 36.12 -21.46 4.40
CA ASP A 412 36.53 -22.83 4.06
C ASP A 412 37.95 -22.76 3.43
N PRO A 413 38.99 -23.24 4.13
CA PRO A 413 40.37 -23.11 3.68
C PRO A 413 40.63 -23.82 2.35
N VAL A 414 39.98 -24.95 2.09
CA VAL A 414 40.24 -25.75 0.89
C VAL A 414 39.74 -25.00 -0.35
N ARG A 415 38.53 -24.44 -0.25
CA ARG A 415 37.91 -23.67 -1.33
C ARG A 415 38.61 -22.35 -1.57
N ILE A 416 38.89 -21.57 -0.52
CA ILE A 416 39.58 -20.29 -0.70
C ILE A 416 41.02 -20.49 -1.17
N GLN A 417 41.72 -21.54 -0.72
CA GLN A 417 43.02 -21.91 -1.26
C GLN A 417 42.94 -22.22 -2.76
N ARG A 418 41.89 -22.92 -3.21
CA ARG A 418 41.64 -23.16 -4.64
C ARG A 418 41.42 -21.87 -5.42
N VAL A 419 40.58 -20.97 -4.93
CA VAL A 419 40.33 -19.66 -5.54
C VAL A 419 41.65 -18.91 -5.71
N VAL A 420 42.37 -18.65 -4.62
CA VAL A 420 43.63 -17.89 -4.65
C VAL A 420 44.65 -18.56 -5.57
N ARG A 421 44.79 -19.89 -5.51
CA ARG A 421 45.70 -20.62 -6.40
C ARG A 421 45.33 -20.45 -7.87
N ASN A 422 44.06 -20.53 -8.22
CA ASN A 422 43.60 -20.32 -9.60
C ASN A 422 43.90 -18.90 -10.08
N LEU A 423 43.68 -17.88 -9.23
CA LEU A 423 44.00 -16.50 -9.56
C LEU A 423 45.51 -16.29 -9.78
N VAL A 424 46.35 -16.81 -8.88
CA VAL A 424 47.81 -16.67 -8.97
C VAL A 424 48.40 -17.45 -10.15
N VAL A 425 47.94 -18.69 -10.39
CA VAL A 425 48.38 -19.47 -11.56
C VAL A 425 48.00 -18.77 -12.86
N ASN A 426 46.79 -18.21 -12.96
CA ASN A 426 46.38 -17.42 -14.13
C ASN A 426 47.28 -16.19 -14.31
N ALA A 427 47.61 -15.49 -13.23
CA ALA A 427 48.51 -14.33 -13.28
C ALA A 427 49.92 -14.69 -13.75
N ILE A 428 50.46 -15.86 -13.35
CA ILE A 428 51.78 -16.34 -13.81
C ILE A 428 51.72 -16.73 -15.30
N GLU A 429 50.71 -17.49 -15.71
CA GLU A 429 50.56 -17.94 -17.10
C GLU A 429 50.39 -16.77 -18.09
N HIS A 430 49.73 -15.71 -17.64
CA HIS A 430 49.37 -14.56 -18.48
C HIS A 430 50.26 -13.32 -18.27
N GLY A 431 51.10 -13.33 -17.24
CA GLY A 431 51.95 -12.21 -16.82
C GLY A 431 53.18 -11.94 -17.69
N GLU A 432 53.46 -12.76 -18.71
CA GLU A 432 54.61 -12.60 -19.62
C GLU A 432 55.99 -12.52 -18.93
N GLY A 433 56.15 -13.17 -17.77
CA GLY A 433 57.40 -13.09 -16.99
C GLY A 433 57.54 -11.79 -16.17
N LYS A 434 56.54 -10.90 -16.18
CA LYS A 434 56.52 -9.69 -15.37
C LYS A 434 56.14 -10.03 -13.91
N PRO A 435 56.34 -9.11 -12.95
CA PRO A 435 55.96 -9.35 -11.56
C PRO A 435 54.46 -9.66 -11.41
N VAL A 436 54.11 -10.45 -10.39
CA VAL A 436 52.72 -10.69 -9.95
C VAL A 436 52.59 -10.14 -8.54
N ASP A 437 51.71 -9.16 -8.34
CA ASP A 437 51.49 -8.51 -7.06
C ASP A 437 50.20 -9.05 -6.41
N VAL A 438 50.32 -9.62 -5.21
CA VAL A 438 49.19 -10.15 -4.43
C VAL A 438 48.97 -9.27 -3.21
N TYR A 439 47.84 -8.57 -3.16
CA TYR A 439 47.47 -7.69 -2.05
C TYR A 439 46.46 -8.38 -1.14
N VAL A 440 46.66 -8.27 0.17
CA VAL A 440 45.71 -8.71 1.19
C VAL A 440 45.36 -7.50 2.05
N ALA A 441 44.07 -7.24 2.26
CA ALA A 441 43.62 -6.20 3.18
C ALA A 441 42.30 -6.59 3.83
N ALA A 442 41.97 -5.93 4.94
CA ALA A 442 40.68 -6.10 5.61
C ALA A 442 40.20 -4.78 6.20
N ASP A 443 38.88 -4.65 6.31
CA ASP A 443 38.20 -3.60 7.06
C ASP A 443 37.37 -4.22 8.20
N ALA A 444 36.40 -3.48 8.72
CA ALA A 444 35.54 -3.97 9.80
C ALA A 444 34.66 -5.16 9.38
N ASN A 445 34.24 -5.22 8.12
CA ASN A 445 33.19 -6.12 7.64
C ASN A 445 33.71 -7.16 6.63
N ALA A 446 34.76 -6.86 5.87
CA ALA A 446 35.25 -7.70 4.80
C ALA A 446 36.78 -7.85 4.82
N ALA A 447 37.25 -8.96 4.26
CA ALA A 447 38.65 -9.21 3.91
C ALA A 447 38.74 -9.44 2.40
N ALA A 448 39.80 -8.95 1.76
CA ALA A 448 39.98 -9.10 0.33
C ALA A 448 41.39 -9.55 -0.04
N VAL A 449 41.47 -10.31 -1.13
CA VAL A 449 42.70 -10.68 -1.84
C VAL A 449 42.59 -10.16 -3.26
N SER A 450 43.59 -9.41 -3.71
CA SER A 450 43.70 -8.95 -5.09
C SER A 450 44.97 -9.50 -5.73
N VAL A 451 44.86 -10.14 -6.88
CA VAL A 451 45.98 -10.67 -7.66
C VAL A 451 46.11 -9.85 -8.94
N ARG A 452 47.20 -9.09 -9.06
CA ARG A 452 47.53 -8.23 -10.20
C ARG A 452 48.66 -8.84 -11.01
N ASP A 453 48.43 -9.03 -12.29
CA ASP A 453 49.47 -9.25 -13.30
C ASP A 453 49.67 -7.99 -14.17
N HIS A 454 50.82 -7.94 -14.83
CA HIS A 454 51.20 -6.84 -15.74
C HIS A 454 51.36 -7.32 -17.19
N GLY A 455 50.76 -8.47 -17.51
CA GLY A 455 50.96 -9.18 -18.76
C GLY A 455 50.07 -8.70 -19.90
N VAL A 456 49.55 -9.67 -20.67
CA VAL A 456 48.73 -9.39 -21.87
C VAL A 456 47.40 -8.68 -21.56
N GLY A 457 46.90 -8.85 -20.33
CA GLY A 457 45.61 -8.35 -19.87
C GLY A 457 44.39 -8.94 -20.57
N LEU A 458 43.25 -8.23 -20.48
CA LEU A 458 41.95 -8.69 -20.97
C LEU A 458 41.34 -7.68 -21.96
N SER A 459 40.77 -8.17 -23.06
CA SER A 459 39.88 -7.35 -23.91
C SER A 459 38.55 -7.08 -23.19
N ALA A 460 37.77 -6.11 -23.67
CA ALA A 460 36.44 -5.83 -23.11
C ALA A 460 35.53 -7.07 -23.11
N GLU A 461 35.45 -7.78 -24.24
CA GLU A 461 34.72 -9.05 -24.35
C GLU A 461 35.27 -10.12 -23.42
N ALA A 462 36.59 -10.14 -23.20
CA ALA A 462 37.20 -11.09 -22.29
C ALA A 462 36.81 -10.82 -20.83
N VAL A 463 36.74 -9.55 -20.40
CA VAL A 463 36.28 -9.19 -19.06
C VAL A 463 34.85 -9.67 -18.84
N GLU A 464 33.96 -9.50 -19.81
CA GLU A 464 32.54 -9.91 -19.74
C GLU A 464 32.37 -11.42 -19.53
N HIS A 465 33.18 -12.23 -20.20
CA HIS A 465 33.02 -13.67 -20.22
C HIS A 465 34.05 -14.44 -19.39
N VAL A 466 34.94 -13.75 -18.66
CA VAL A 466 36.08 -14.37 -17.96
C VAL A 466 35.66 -15.42 -16.91
N PHE A 467 34.45 -15.30 -16.37
CA PHE A 467 33.88 -16.24 -15.39
C PHE A 467 32.93 -17.27 -16.00
N ASP A 468 32.68 -17.22 -17.32
CA ASP A 468 31.80 -18.18 -17.98
C ASP A 468 32.45 -19.58 -18.05
N ARG A 469 31.61 -20.60 -17.96
CA ARG A 469 32.04 -22.01 -17.98
C ARG A 469 32.63 -22.37 -19.35
N PHE A 470 33.80 -23.01 -19.34
CA PHE A 470 34.56 -23.42 -20.53
C PHE A 470 35.02 -22.26 -21.42
N TRP A 471 34.85 -21.01 -20.98
CA TRP A 471 35.21 -19.86 -21.78
C TRP A 471 36.72 -19.61 -21.75
N ARG A 472 37.28 -19.23 -22.91
CA ARG A 472 38.71 -18.95 -23.10
C ARG A 472 38.90 -17.87 -24.17
N ALA A 473 39.73 -16.86 -23.89
CA ALA A 473 40.01 -15.75 -24.82
C ALA A 473 40.72 -16.16 -26.13
N ASP A 474 41.52 -17.25 -26.13
CA ASP A 474 42.25 -17.71 -27.32
C ASP A 474 42.56 -19.22 -27.25
N PRO A 475 41.82 -20.09 -27.97
CA PRO A 475 41.99 -21.54 -27.91
C PRO A 475 43.31 -22.06 -28.53
N ALA A 476 43.95 -21.28 -29.40
CA ALA A 476 45.08 -21.74 -30.22
C ALA A 476 46.47 -21.50 -29.58
N ARG A 477 46.52 -20.77 -28.46
CA ARG A 477 47.77 -20.43 -27.78
C ARG A 477 48.35 -21.68 -27.07
N ARG A 478 49.54 -22.11 -27.50
CA ARG A 478 50.28 -23.25 -26.93
C ARG A 478 50.65 -22.93 -25.48
N ARG A 479 50.00 -23.58 -24.52
CA ARG A 479 50.39 -23.52 -23.09
C ARG A 479 51.02 -24.84 -22.65
N THR A 480 51.91 -24.73 -21.68
CA THR A 480 52.55 -25.85 -20.97
C THR A 480 51.61 -26.52 -19.97
N LEU A 481 50.65 -25.79 -19.38
CA LEU A 481 49.57 -26.34 -18.56
C LEU A 481 48.21 -26.00 -19.21
N GLY A 482 47.52 -27.00 -19.72
CA GLY A 482 46.21 -26.82 -20.37
C GLY A 482 45.08 -26.61 -19.35
N GLY A 483 44.63 -25.37 -19.17
CA GLY A 483 43.44 -25.05 -18.36
C GLY A 483 42.11 -25.48 -19.01
N SER A 484 41.16 -25.90 -18.18
CA SER A 484 39.82 -26.39 -18.54
C SER A 484 38.84 -25.29 -18.97
N GLY A 485 39.13 -24.03 -18.62
CA GLY A 485 38.14 -22.95 -18.67
C GLY A 485 37.08 -23.05 -17.55
N LEU A 486 37.25 -23.95 -16.58
CA LEU A 486 36.34 -24.09 -15.43
C LEU A 486 36.89 -23.44 -14.16
N GLY A 487 38.21 -23.23 -14.05
CA GLY A 487 38.84 -22.77 -12.80
C GLY A 487 38.30 -21.43 -12.28
N LEU A 488 38.08 -20.43 -13.14
CA LEU A 488 37.53 -19.14 -12.75
C LEU A 488 36.02 -19.22 -12.45
N ALA A 489 35.27 -20.03 -13.19
CA ALA A 489 33.86 -20.28 -12.91
C ALA A 489 33.67 -20.96 -11.54
N ILE A 490 34.48 -21.97 -11.21
CA ILE A 490 34.46 -22.61 -9.89
C ILE A 490 34.87 -21.62 -8.80
N SER A 491 35.86 -20.76 -9.08
CA SER A 491 36.28 -19.74 -8.12
C SER A 491 35.17 -18.74 -7.81
N LEU A 492 34.34 -18.39 -8.81
CA LEU A 492 33.17 -17.55 -8.63
C LEU A 492 32.12 -18.23 -7.74
N GLU A 493 31.82 -19.51 -7.98
CA GLU A 493 30.87 -20.27 -7.16
C GLU A 493 31.38 -20.47 -5.72
N ASP A 494 32.66 -20.74 -5.53
CA ASP A 494 33.30 -20.80 -4.21
C ASP A 494 33.17 -19.46 -3.48
N ALA A 495 33.41 -18.33 -4.15
CA ALA A 495 33.23 -17.01 -3.57
C ALA A 495 31.76 -16.75 -3.18
N HIS A 496 30.81 -17.06 -4.06
CA HIS A 496 29.38 -16.91 -3.78
C HIS A 496 28.90 -17.77 -2.62
N LEU A 497 29.39 -19.02 -2.51
CA LEU A 497 29.04 -19.91 -1.41
C LEU A 497 29.44 -19.31 -0.05
N HIS A 498 30.54 -18.54 0.00
CA HIS A 498 30.99 -17.81 1.19
C HIS A 498 30.24 -16.48 1.43
N GLY A 499 29.26 -16.12 0.60
CA GLY A 499 28.66 -14.78 0.61
C GLY A 499 29.63 -13.68 0.15
N GLY A 500 30.68 -14.07 -0.57
CA GLY A 500 31.75 -13.21 -1.08
C GLY A 500 31.53 -12.73 -2.51
N TRP A 501 32.40 -11.83 -2.96
CA TRP A 501 32.45 -11.32 -4.32
C TRP A 501 33.74 -11.77 -5.00
N LEU A 502 33.66 -12.16 -6.28
CA LEU A 502 34.83 -12.32 -7.13
C LEU A 502 34.67 -11.39 -8.34
N GLN A 503 35.67 -10.53 -8.55
CA GLN A 503 35.63 -9.49 -9.58
C GLN A 503 36.90 -9.51 -10.42
N ALA A 504 36.79 -9.02 -11.66
CA ALA A 504 37.92 -8.94 -12.59
C ALA A 504 37.94 -7.58 -13.29
N TRP A 505 39.14 -7.04 -13.43
CA TRP A 505 39.48 -5.89 -14.27
C TRP A 505 40.65 -6.28 -15.17
N GLY A 506 40.73 -5.74 -16.37
CA GLY A 506 41.93 -5.88 -17.19
C GLY A 506 41.84 -5.06 -18.46
N ARG A 507 43.02 -4.77 -19.01
CA ARG A 507 43.16 -4.05 -20.27
C ARG A 507 44.27 -4.65 -21.12
N PRO A 508 44.13 -4.67 -22.46
CA PRO A 508 45.19 -5.16 -23.31
C PRO A 508 46.50 -4.41 -23.04
N ASP A 509 47.60 -5.15 -22.87
CA ASP A 509 48.95 -4.66 -22.60
C ASP A 509 49.17 -3.92 -21.26
N GLU A 510 48.12 -3.79 -20.43
CA GLU A 510 48.21 -3.24 -19.06
C GLU A 510 48.08 -4.32 -17.97
N GLY A 511 47.83 -5.58 -18.35
CA GLY A 511 47.61 -6.70 -17.44
C GLY A 511 46.18 -6.83 -16.93
N ALA A 512 45.97 -7.74 -15.97
CA ALA A 512 44.67 -7.98 -15.35
C ALA A 512 44.77 -8.03 -13.82
N CYS A 513 43.64 -7.77 -13.17
CA CYS A 513 43.50 -7.80 -11.72
C CYS A 513 42.22 -8.54 -11.34
N PHE A 514 42.37 -9.58 -10.54
CA PHE A 514 41.25 -10.31 -9.95
C PHE A 514 41.16 -10.01 -8.46
N ARG A 515 39.95 -9.72 -7.96
CA ARG A 515 39.69 -9.36 -6.56
C ARG A 515 38.65 -10.30 -5.96
N LEU A 516 39.06 -11.08 -4.97
CA LEU A 516 38.19 -11.85 -4.08
C LEU A 516 37.90 -11.00 -2.83
N THR A 517 36.63 -10.87 -2.44
CA THR A 517 36.20 -10.22 -1.19
C THR A 517 35.32 -11.19 -0.41
N LEU A 518 35.61 -11.40 0.87
CA LEU A 518 34.91 -12.32 1.77
C LEU A 518 34.39 -11.56 2.99
N PRO A 519 33.23 -11.94 3.54
CA PRO A 519 32.76 -11.36 4.79
C PRO A 519 33.62 -11.90 5.94
N ARG A 520 33.99 -11.04 6.90
CA ARG A 520 34.85 -11.47 8.03
C ARG A 520 34.18 -12.49 8.94
N ARG A 521 32.85 -12.45 9.02
CA ARG A 521 32.01 -13.40 9.76
C ARG A 521 31.04 -14.06 8.81
N ALA A 522 30.83 -15.36 8.97
CA ALA A 522 29.88 -16.10 8.14
C ALA A 522 28.47 -15.48 8.24
N GLY A 523 27.86 -15.18 7.09
CA GLY A 523 26.51 -14.59 7.00
C GLY A 523 26.45 -13.06 7.17
N ALA A 524 27.57 -12.36 7.36
CA ALA A 524 27.59 -10.90 7.33
C ALA A 524 27.52 -10.36 5.89
N GLU A 525 26.85 -9.22 5.68
CA GLU A 525 26.80 -8.55 4.38
C GLU A 525 28.08 -7.74 4.08
N ILE A 526 28.52 -7.80 2.81
CA ILE A 526 29.64 -7.01 2.30
C ILE A 526 29.12 -5.70 1.71
N THR A 527 29.44 -4.57 2.31
CA THR A 527 29.05 -3.25 1.76
C THR A 527 30.08 -2.68 0.80
N SER A 528 31.36 -2.99 1.02
CA SER A 528 32.50 -2.47 0.27
C SER A 528 33.66 -3.46 0.32
N SER A 529 34.57 -3.37 -0.66
CA SER A 529 35.82 -4.12 -0.62
C SER A 529 36.96 -3.23 -0.10
N PRO A 530 37.82 -3.72 0.81
CA PRO A 530 38.95 -2.97 1.35
C PRO A 530 40.09 -2.74 0.34
N LEU A 531 40.10 -3.48 -0.79
CA LEU A 531 41.07 -3.29 -1.88
C LEU A 531 40.39 -2.59 -3.06
N PRO A 532 41.03 -1.62 -3.73
CA PRO A 532 40.44 -0.94 -4.89
C PRO A 532 40.42 -1.85 -6.14
N LEU A 533 39.41 -1.65 -6.98
CA LEU A 533 39.33 -2.19 -8.34
C LEU A 533 38.65 -1.10 -9.19
N PRO A 534 39.28 -0.56 -10.25
CA PRO A 534 40.59 -0.90 -10.80
C PRO A 534 41.77 -0.73 -9.82
N PRO A 535 42.92 -1.38 -10.09
CA PRO A 535 44.11 -1.27 -9.26
C PRO A 535 44.64 0.17 -9.20
N ALA A 536 45.33 0.53 -8.12
CA ALA A 536 45.83 1.90 -7.90
C ALA A 536 46.87 2.37 -8.94
N ASP A 537 47.55 1.42 -9.57
CA ASP A 537 48.58 1.62 -10.60
C ASP A 537 48.03 1.57 -12.04
N ALA A 538 46.72 1.34 -12.23
CA ALA A 538 46.10 1.42 -13.55
C ALA A 538 46.08 2.88 -14.05
N VAL A 539 46.54 3.10 -15.29
CA VAL A 539 46.56 4.43 -15.91
C VAL A 539 45.14 4.80 -16.36
N LEU A 540 44.41 5.50 -15.51
CA LEU A 540 43.06 5.97 -15.82
C LEU A 540 43.12 7.12 -16.85
N ARG A 541 42.69 6.87 -18.10
CA ARG A 541 42.53 7.93 -19.11
C ARG A 541 41.27 8.74 -18.80
N ARG A 542 41.39 10.07 -18.70
CA ARG A 542 40.25 10.97 -18.43
C ARG A 542 39.12 10.73 -19.43
N GLY A 543 37.91 10.44 -18.92
CA GLY A 543 36.68 10.30 -19.70
C GLY A 543 36.38 8.90 -20.24
N GLN A 544 37.12 7.85 -19.83
CA GLN A 544 36.82 6.47 -20.19
C GLN A 544 36.31 5.66 -19.00
N ALA A 545 35.08 5.17 -19.16
CA ALA A 545 34.46 4.11 -18.38
C ALA A 545 35.35 2.86 -18.29
N GLU A 546 35.63 2.36 -17.08
CA GLU A 546 36.37 1.10 -16.87
C GLU A 546 35.41 -0.09 -16.80
N LEU A 547 35.69 -1.15 -17.55
CA LEU A 547 34.89 -2.38 -17.54
C LEU A 547 35.34 -3.30 -16.40
N VAL A 548 34.42 -3.65 -15.51
CA VAL A 548 34.66 -4.61 -14.41
C VAL A 548 33.59 -5.70 -14.44
N ALA A 549 34.01 -6.95 -14.26
CA ALA A 549 33.10 -8.09 -14.09
C ALA A 549 32.84 -8.36 -12.60
N GLY A 550 31.59 -8.65 -12.23
CA GLY A 550 31.14 -9.02 -10.88
C GLY A 550 30.21 -7.98 -10.18
N PRO A 551 29.63 -8.29 -9.01
CA PRO A 551 28.61 -7.46 -8.33
C PRO A 551 29.18 -6.16 -7.72
N VAL A 552 28.32 -5.13 -7.57
CA VAL A 552 28.69 -3.77 -7.11
C VAL A 552 28.31 -3.49 -5.64
N SER A 553 27.29 -4.18 -5.10
CA SER A 553 26.79 -4.00 -3.72
C SER A 553 26.04 -5.25 -3.21
N SER A 554 25.72 -5.29 -1.91
CA SER A 554 25.11 -6.42 -1.19
C SER A 554 23.64 -6.73 -1.51
N ASP A 555 23.02 -6.12 -2.51
CA ASP A 555 21.55 -6.16 -2.66
C ASP A 555 20.93 -7.52 -3.04
N GLY A 556 21.74 -8.56 -3.20
CA GLY A 556 21.29 -9.95 -3.25
C GLY A 556 20.30 -10.26 -4.38
N SER A 557 20.22 -9.43 -5.42
CA SER A 557 19.33 -9.68 -6.55
C SER A 557 19.85 -10.86 -7.38
N VAL A 558 19.29 -12.05 -7.08
CA VAL A 558 19.40 -13.26 -7.90
C VAL A 558 18.96 -12.92 -9.33
N ARG A 559 19.93 -12.82 -10.26
CA ARG A 559 19.66 -12.95 -11.69
C ARG A 559 20.11 -14.33 -12.14
N LEU A 560 19.17 -15.28 -12.09
CA LEU A 560 19.23 -16.51 -12.86
C LEU A 560 19.10 -16.16 -14.35
N HIS A 561 20.20 -15.76 -15.00
CA HIS A 561 20.50 -16.04 -16.41
C HIS A 561 21.85 -15.44 -16.80
N THR A 562 22.76 -16.32 -17.22
CA THR A 562 23.70 -16.19 -18.35
C THR A 562 24.15 -14.80 -18.76
N GLY A 563 25.46 -14.56 -18.66
CA GLY A 563 26.14 -13.38 -19.19
C GLY A 563 26.30 -12.30 -18.13
N SER A 564 27.50 -12.22 -17.55
CA SER A 564 27.94 -11.11 -16.72
C SER A 564 27.71 -9.80 -17.48
N ILE A 565 26.74 -8.99 -17.05
CA ILE A 565 26.58 -7.63 -17.57
C ILE A 565 27.78 -6.83 -17.05
N PRO A 566 28.68 -6.34 -17.91
CA PRO A 566 29.81 -5.54 -17.48
C PRO A 566 29.32 -4.21 -16.89
N LEU A 567 30.01 -3.73 -15.86
CA LEU A 567 29.76 -2.40 -15.32
C LEU A 567 30.85 -1.41 -15.76
N ILE A 568 30.39 -0.19 -16.05
CA ILE A 568 31.20 1.00 -16.29
C ILE A 568 31.48 1.66 -14.92
N VAL A 569 32.73 1.63 -14.47
CA VAL A 569 33.14 2.34 -13.24
C VAL A 569 33.64 3.74 -13.63
N GLU A 570 32.86 4.77 -13.33
CA GLU A 570 33.31 6.17 -13.33
C GLU A 570 33.72 6.56 -11.90
N ARG A 571 34.97 6.95 -11.68
CA ARG A 571 35.39 7.50 -10.39
C ARG A 571 35.06 8.99 -10.35
N GLU A 572 34.14 9.39 -9.49
CA GLU A 572 34.03 10.80 -9.08
C GLU A 572 35.34 11.19 -8.39
N ALA A 573 35.95 12.29 -8.85
CA ALA A 573 37.16 12.82 -8.28
C ALA A 573 36.91 13.20 -6.81
N MET A 574 37.65 12.57 -5.91
CA MET A 574 37.68 12.96 -4.51
C MET A 574 38.32 14.35 -4.43
N ASP A 575 37.51 15.37 -4.18
CA ASP A 575 37.95 16.75 -4.02
C ASP A 575 38.93 16.83 -2.86
N THR A 576 40.19 17.18 -3.14
CA THR A 576 41.24 17.46 -2.14
C THR A 576 41.02 18.80 -1.43
N ALA A 577 39.76 19.21 -1.22
CA ALA A 577 39.35 20.48 -0.64
C ALA A 577 38.33 20.28 0.49
N ALA A 578 38.62 19.39 1.44
CA ALA A 578 37.84 19.24 2.67
C ALA A 578 38.73 18.98 3.90
N ILE A 579 39.79 19.80 4.05
CA ILE A 579 40.46 20.03 5.35
C ILE A 579 40.69 21.53 5.48
N ALA A 580 39.61 22.32 5.52
CA ALA A 580 39.61 23.70 6.00
C ALA A 580 38.17 24.24 6.02
N SER A 581 37.37 23.85 7.01
CA SER A 581 36.31 24.69 7.58
C SER A 581 35.44 23.87 8.54
N ASP A 582 35.85 23.82 9.81
CA ASP A 582 34.87 23.68 10.89
C ASP A 582 35.35 24.51 12.10
N PRO A 583 34.85 25.75 12.31
CA PRO A 583 35.22 26.57 13.44
C PRO A 583 34.18 26.41 14.55
N ALA A 584 34.18 25.25 15.21
CA ALA A 584 33.46 25.07 16.47
C ALA A 584 34.00 23.85 17.20
N ILE A 585 35.09 24.05 17.96
CA ILE A 585 35.45 23.43 19.25
C ILE A 585 36.91 23.83 19.51
N ALA A 586 37.11 24.83 20.37
CA ALA A 586 38.26 24.99 21.27
C ALA A 586 38.38 26.47 21.67
N ALA A 587 37.51 26.90 22.57
CA ALA A 587 37.85 27.95 23.52
C ALA A 587 38.27 27.26 24.80
N ASP A 588 39.57 27.20 25.11
CA ASP A 588 40.05 27.47 26.47
C ASP A 588 41.57 27.70 26.52
N SER A 589 41.97 28.57 27.44
CA SER A 589 43.33 28.82 27.96
C SER A 589 44.34 29.67 27.15
N ALA A 590 44.19 30.99 27.33
CA ALA A 590 45.18 31.91 27.93
C ALA A 590 46.58 32.12 27.29
N SER A 591 46.72 33.26 26.58
CA SER A 591 47.57 34.45 26.87
C SER A 591 49.08 34.31 27.28
N PRO A 592 49.91 35.38 27.15
CA PRO A 592 50.25 36.16 25.95
C PRO A 592 51.75 36.66 25.87
N VAL A 593 52.20 37.12 24.68
CA VAL A 593 53.01 38.38 24.44
C VAL A 593 54.52 38.40 24.86
N PRO A 594 55.45 39.20 24.25
CA PRO A 594 55.65 39.72 22.87
C PRO A 594 57.18 39.90 22.49
N PRO A 595 57.65 40.87 21.65
CA PRO A 595 58.10 40.64 20.26
C PRO A 595 59.53 41.17 19.96
N LEU A 596 59.98 41.15 18.69
CA LEU A 596 60.88 42.18 18.10
C LEU A 596 61.12 41.98 16.58
N GLN A 597 60.54 42.91 15.80
CA GLN A 597 61.08 43.76 14.71
C GLN A 597 62.33 43.41 13.83
N THR A 598 62.24 43.93 12.58
CA THR A 598 63.25 44.26 11.51
C THR A 598 63.83 43.09 10.70
N GLY A 599 64.07 43.15 9.39
CA GLY A 599 64.04 44.22 8.37
C GLY A 599 64.64 43.69 7.03
N ASP A 600 64.46 44.48 5.96
CA ASP A 600 65.22 44.64 4.69
C ASP A 600 65.26 43.59 3.54
N GLU A 601 64.86 44.12 2.37
CA GLU A 601 65.52 44.20 1.03
C GLU A 601 66.19 42.95 0.40
N ASP A 602 65.81 42.57 -0.83
CA ASP A 602 66.33 43.14 -2.10
C ASP A 602 65.83 42.35 -3.35
N ALA A 603 65.68 43.04 -4.49
CA ALA A 603 65.46 42.51 -5.85
C ALA A 603 66.80 42.38 -6.63
N PRO A 604 66.89 41.83 -7.88
CA PRO A 604 66.53 42.55 -9.15
C PRO A 604 65.85 41.64 -10.23
N GLU A 605 65.01 42.16 -11.16
CA GLU A 605 65.26 42.64 -12.57
C GLU A 605 65.85 41.56 -13.53
N ASP A 606 65.53 41.43 -14.84
CA ASP A 606 64.90 42.31 -15.85
C ASP A 606 64.49 41.53 -17.14
N ASP A 607 63.80 42.25 -18.04
CA ASP A 607 63.64 42.15 -19.51
C ASP A 607 62.81 41.00 -20.13
N GLY A 608 61.81 41.21 -21.00
CA GLY A 608 61.54 42.23 -22.04
C GLY A 608 61.35 41.47 -23.39
N GLY A 609 60.43 41.69 -24.33
CA GLY A 609 59.29 42.57 -24.59
C GLY A 609 58.63 42.16 -25.95
N SER A 610 57.42 42.67 -26.23
CA SER A 610 56.81 43.09 -27.55
C SER A 610 57.09 42.31 -28.86
N GLY A 611 56.15 41.98 -29.78
CA GLY A 611 54.78 42.41 -30.15
C GLY A 611 54.30 41.70 -31.46
N PRO A 612 53.09 41.99 -32.00
CA PRO A 612 52.38 41.27 -33.10
C PRO A 612 52.59 41.94 -34.49
N PRO A 613 51.86 41.73 -35.65
CA PRO A 613 50.54 41.08 -35.91
C PRO A 613 50.30 40.37 -37.31
N ALA A 614 49.03 39.97 -37.54
CA ALA A 614 48.20 39.99 -38.78
C ALA A 614 48.52 39.16 -40.06
N GLY A 615 47.44 38.61 -40.66
CA GLY A 615 47.37 38.16 -42.06
C GLY A 615 46.04 37.45 -42.39
N ALA A 616 45.32 37.92 -43.42
CA ALA A 616 43.96 37.55 -43.81
C ALA A 616 43.89 36.94 -45.24
N GLU A 617 42.67 36.50 -45.63
CA GLU A 617 42.15 36.23 -47.00
C GLU A 617 42.56 34.91 -47.70
N ASP A 618 41.78 34.24 -48.56
CA ASP A 618 40.36 34.21 -49.01
C ASP A 618 40.23 33.04 -50.05
N ARG A 619 38.99 32.58 -50.31
CA ARG A 619 38.48 31.78 -51.47
C ARG A 619 38.85 30.28 -51.60
N GLY A 620 37.95 29.37 -51.99
CA GLY A 620 36.54 29.46 -52.39
C GLY A 620 36.02 28.15 -53.05
N GLY A 621 34.69 28.00 -53.09
CA GLY A 621 33.89 27.18 -54.03
C GLY A 621 33.89 25.64 -53.86
N ALA A 622 32.84 24.87 -54.12
CA ALA A 622 31.47 25.14 -54.55
C ALA A 622 30.62 23.83 -54.48
N ALA A 623 29.30 24.00 -54.32
CA ALA A 623 28.18 23.21 -54.87
C ALA A 623 27.85 21.77 -54.36
N GLY A 624 26.64 21.63 -53.81
CA GLY A 624 25.82 20.39 -53.80
C GLY A 624 25.15 20.13 -55.18
N PRO A 625 23.98 19.46 -55.32
CA PRO A 625 22.95 19.11 -54.31
C PRO A 625 22.34 17.68 -54.51
N GLY A 626 21.24 17.34 -53.79
CA GLY A 626 20.28 16.37 -54.32
C GLY A 626 19.45 15.53 -53.32
N ARG A 627 18.16 15.87 -53.20
CA ARG A 627 17.04 15.17 -52.54
C ARG A 627 16.52 13.95 -53.32
N MET A 628 15.58 13.23 -52.68
CA MET A 628 14.52 12.30 -53.18
C MET A 628 14.82 10.84 -52.82
N THR A 629 13.90 9.95 -52.41
CA THR A 629 12.43 9.94 -52.24
C THR A 629 12.04 8.63 -51.53
N ASP A 630 10.91 8.65 -50.84
CA ASP A 630 10.09 7.50 -50.40
C ASP A 630 9.64 6.61 -51.60
N PRO A 631 9.31 5.31 -51.43
CA PRO A 631 7.88 4.97 -51.34
C PRO A 631 7.49 3.72 -50.49
N ALA A 632 6.36 3.86 -49.80
CA ALA A 632 5.17 2.98 -49.67
C ALA A 632 5.18 1.45 -50.00
N ARG A 633 4.45 0.74 -49.10
CA ARG A 633 3.56 -0.46 -49.25
C ARG A 633 4.18 -1.86 -49.40
N THR A 634 3.82 -2.75 -48.44
CA THR A 634 2.91 -3.90 -48.67
C THR A 634 2.38 -4.50 -47.35
N THR A 635 1.09 -4.86 -47.39
CA THR A 635 0.29 -5.63 -46.43
C THR A 635 -0.06 -6.97 -47.07
N GLU A 636 -0.05 -8.08 -46.31
CA GLU A 636 -0.65 -9.43 -46.49
C GLU A 636 0.30 -10.45 -45.82
N GLY A 637 -0.10 -11.52 -45.13
CA GLY A 637 -1.36 -12.19 -44.88
C GLY A 637 -1.06 -13.59 -44.29
N ASP A 638 -1.99 -14.11 -43.49
CA ASP A 638 -2.23 -15.51 -43.06
C ASP A 638 -1.12 -16.58 -43.17
N ARG A 639 -0.84 -17.22 -42.02
CA ARG A 639 -1.09 -18.65 -41.80
C ARG A 639 -1.16 -19.01 -40.32
#